data_AF-A0A7V9QD12-F1
#
_entry.id   AF-A0A7V9QD12-F1
#
_cell.length_a   1.000
_cell.length_b   1.000
_cell.length_c   1.000
_cell.angle_alpha   90.00
_cell.angle_beta   90.00
_cell.angle_gamma   90.00
#
_symmetry.space_group_name_H-M   'P 1'
#
loop_
_entity.id
_entity.type
_entity.pdbx_description
1 polymer ?
#
loop_
_entity_poly.entity_id
_entity_poly.type
_entity_poly.pdbx_seq_one_letter_code
_entity_poly.pdbx_strand_id
1 'polypeptide(L)'
;MKIWNAVTGELLETITGFGDSADLYETLADAQFSVDGSRLLVALAQGSLQVFELAPPRAVIVAGGGNFSGNSIARQTDDLAAYAYRTLRARGYSAGNIQYLSAFPDRDADGDNVADVDGPATVANLREALTGPFAADAGRLLILMMDHGYRTGDFMAFRLNPDQAVSSKQLDGWLDELQTSSSVQVSLVVDCCYAGQLVEDCASAPPGRKRTVIASTTSTAEAVFLPPPDLSSFMHTFLSSAYMGNSFGEAWRAGSRFFQEFPVANQVPQIADGSPGTDNADREFFGASWAYGVQSTLDINQFFPVFETWTSNTTVLPSEAVHLAARVLGNQTPLSLTVAIRPPAPHVLSGDPVTTVPRVHLVRSETDSQLWEATVPEETVFELTGNYSLAFTATFENARVSNPVFGNVSVNAGPDPDQTPVRAILAIGNAVTPGLNTALAGQGPMAYRALLDRFQSPDGVKHPEWISYYSAFPHAPRTGAASSSAVLGAFASLPAGPCRLYVHLVGDSEDVAGQVRMSSGDLLKAPDLKAALDVWQSASPGRTAVISVDAPGSGAFLPALANPDHQRVTISSGRAGDGVLMLGAPVLTSFTTKYLGSGAQGNSLHASFNAARNFFRGFLRYFLISPIQPQIDDNGDGLFTTADGELASSLYLGRRYAFGGDEAAGLPFIIDASTT
;
A
#
# COMPACT_ATOMS: atom_id res chain seq x y z
N MET A 1 21.50 46.87 -0.39
CA MET A 1 20.38 47.53 0.33
C MET A 1 20.56 47.32 1.84
N LYS A 2 20.20 48.29 2.68
CA LYS A 2 20.30 48.16 4.16
C LYS A 2 18.92 48.41 4.78
N ILE A 3 18.52 47.54 5.70
CA ILE A 3 17.26 47.63 6.43
C ILE A 3 17.57 48.03 7.87
N TRP A 4 16.88 49.06 8.34
CA TRP A 4 17.09 49.63 9.67
C TRP A 4 15.82 49.55 10.47
N ASN A 5 15.94 49.29 11.77
CA ASN A 5 14.86 49.47 12.71
C ASN A 5 14.61 50.97 12.86
N ALA A 6 13.47 51.46 12.37
CA ALA A 6 13.16 52.88 12.38
C ALA A 6 13.01 53.47 13.80
N VAL A 7 12.78 52.62 14.82
CA VAL A 7 12.60 53.04 16.21
C VAL A 7 13.94 53.05 16.96
N THR A 8 14.73 51.99 16.84
CA THR A 8 15.99 51.85 17.59
C THR A 8 17.21 52.41 16.84
N GLY A 9 17.10 52.62 15.53
CA GLY A 9 18.22 52.98 14.66
C GLY A 9 19.21 51.84 14.43
N GLU A 10 18.88 50.62 14.85
CA GLU A 10 19.70 49.43 14.65
C GLU A 10 19.67 48.99 13.19
N LEU A 11 20.84 48.65 12.63
CA LEU A 11 20.92 48.01 11.33
C LEU A 11 20.44 46.56 11.48
N LEU A 12 19.27 46.25 10.94
CA LEU A 12 18.67 44.92 11.02
C LEU A 12 19.31 43.96 10.02
N GLU A 13 19.49 44.41 8.78
CA GLU A 13 19.98 43.54 7.72
C GLU A 13 20.69 44.32 6.61
N THR A 14 21.71 43.69 6.01
CA THR A 14 22.32 44.17 4.78
C THR A 14 22.08 43.14 3.68
N ILE A 15 21.22 43.48 2.74
CA ILE A 15 20.93 42.66 1.57
C ILE A 15 21.94 43.03 0.47
N THR A 16 22.78 42.08 0.12
CA THR A 16 23.80 42.17 -0.95
C THR A 16 23.20 41.82 -2.31
N GLY A 17 23.90 42.11 -3.41
CA GLY A 17 23.38 41.93 -4.79
C GLY A 17 22.85 43.21 -5.44
N PHE A 18 22.75 44.29 -4.66
CA PHE A 18 22.36 45.62 -5.13
C PHE A 18 23.58 46.55 -5.13
N GLY A 19 24.33 46.57 -6.25
CA GLY A 19 25.35 47.57 -6.62
C GLY A 19 26.67 47.61 -5.83
N ASP A 20 27.79 47.39 -6.55
CA ASP A 20 29.04 48.20 -6.52
C ASP A 20 30.10 47.78 -7.59
N SER A 21 29.80 46.85 -8.52
CA SER A 21 30.65 46.56 -9.69
C SER A 21 30.04 47.06 -10.99
N ALA A 22 30.85 47.69 -11.85
CA ALA A 22 30.43 48.46 -13.03
C ALA A 22 29.64 47.73 -14.13
N ASP A 23 29.43 46.40 -14.05
CA ASP A 23 28.96 45.61 -15.19
C ASP A 23 27.59 44.91 -15.02
N LEU A 24 26.90 45.01 -13.88
CA LEU A 24 25.56 44.41 -13.68
C LEU A 24 24.69 45.28 -12.75
N TYR A 25 23.82 46.11 -13.33
CA TYR A 25 22.89 46.96 -12.56
C TYR A 25 21.59 46.21 -12.24
N GLU A 26 21.50 45.58 -11.06
CA GLU A 26 20.20 45.26 -10.44
C GLU A 26 19.69 46.49 -9.68
N THR A 27 19.08 47.44 -10.40
CA THR A 27 18.56 48.66 -9.77
C THR A 27 17.26 48.35 -9.02
N LEU A 28 17.19 48.75 -7.74
CA LEU A 28 15.94 48.68 -6.97
C LEU A 28 14.90 49.63 -7.59
N ALA A 29 13.75 49.10 -7.99
CA ALA A 29 12.63 49.88 -8.53
C ALA A 29 11.58 50.18 -7.47
N ASP A 30 11.22 49.19 -6.65
CA ASP A 30 10.26 49.35 -5.56
C ASP A 30 10.55 48.33 -4.45
N ALA A 31 10.07 48.60 -3.24
CA ALA A 31 10.15 47.67 -2.12
C ALA A 31 8.94 47.83 -1.19
N GLN A 32 8.31 46.71 -0.84
CA GLN A 32 7.13 46.69 0.03
C GLN A 32 7.25 45.61 1.11
N PHE A 33 7.03 46.00 2.36
CA PHE A 33 6.93 45.04 3.46
C PHE A 33 5.58 44.30 3.42
N SER A 34 5.58 43.04 3.84
CA SER A 34 4.35 42.32 4.17
C SER A 34 3.59 43.03 5.30
N VAL A 35 2.29 42.77 5.42
CA VAL A 35 1.42 43.39 6.44
C VAL A 35 1.91 43.10 7.86
N ASP A 36 2.49 41.92 8.08
CA ASP A 36 3.08 41.52 9.36
C ASP A 36 4.54 41.97 9.54
N GLY A 37 5.11 42.68 8.56
CA GLY A 37 6.48 43.15 8.57
C GLY A 37 7.56 42.07 8.50
N SER A 38 7.20 40.79 8.31
CA SER A 38 8.15 39.67 8.32
C SER A 38 8.92 39.50 7.02
N ARG A 39 8.40 40.05 5.91
CA ARG A 39 8.96 39.89 4.57
C ARG A 39 9.07 41.23 3.86
N LEU A 40 10.04 41.31 2.96
CA LEU A 40 10.23 42.43 2.06
C LEU A 40 10.18 41.93 0.61
N LEU A 41 9.16 42.34 -0.14
CA LEU A 41 9.10 42.17 -1.58
C LEU A 41 9.88 43.31 -2.23
N VAL A 42 10.82 42.96 -3.08
CA VAL A 42 11.67 43.89 -3.83
C VAL A 42 11.41 43.70 -5.32
N ALA A 43 11.08 44.79 -6.01
CA ALA A 43 11.03 44.84 -7.46
C ALA A 43 12.32 45.44 -8.00
N LEU A 44 12.93 44.75 -8.95
CA LEU A 44 14.10 45.21 -9.69
C LEU A 44 13.67 45.88 -10.99
N ALA A 45 14.40 46.91 -11.41
CA ALA A 45 14.11 47.69 -12.63
C ALA A 45 14.15 46.83 -13.92
N GLN A 46 14.85 45.69 -13.86
CA GLN A 46 14.94 44.69 -14.92
C GLN A 46 13.75 43.71 -14.98
N GLY A 47 12.73 43.92 -14.14
CA GLY A 47 11.47 43.17 -14.18
C GLY A 47 11.43 41.91 -13.31
N SER A 48 12.44 41.66 -12.47
CA SER A 48 12.42 40.56 -11.50
C SER A 48 11.87 41.01 -10.13
N LEU A 49 11.21 40.08 -9.45
CA LEU A 49 10.72 40.23 -8.08
C LEU A 49 11.52 39.30 -7.17
N GLN A 50 11.94 39.79 -6.01
CA GLN A 50 12.63 39.03 -4.98
C GLN A 50 11.90 39.19 -3.65
N VAL A 51 11.78 38.13 -2.87
CA VAL A 51 11.21 38.18 -1.51
C VAL A 51 12.30 37.87 -0.52
N PHE A 52 12.50 38.76 0.45
CA PHE A 52 13.43 38.61 1.57
C PHE A 52 12.64 38.36 2.86
N GLU A 53 13.18 37.50 3.72
CA GLU A 53 12.64 37.26 5.06
C GLU A 53 13.52 38.00 6.06
N LEU A 54 12.93 38.94 6.81
CA LEU A 54 13.69 39.83 7.70
C LEU A 54 14.19 39.14 8.96
N ALA A 55 13.48 38.10 9.38
CA ALA A 55 13.94 37.16 10.38
C ALA A 55 14.23 35.84 9.65
N PRO A 56 15.46 35.31 9.73
CA PRO A 56 15.81 34.12 8.98
C PRO A 56 14.98 32.93 9.45
N PRO A 57 14.64 32.00 8.55
CA PRO A 57 14.06 30.73 8.96
C PRO A 57 15.12 29.96 9.75
N ARG A 58 14.69 29.31 10.84
CA ARG A 58 15.56 28.45 11.65
C ARG A 58 15.02 27.04 11.68
N ALA A 59 15.92 26.09 11.89
CA ALA A 59 15.57 24.68 11.95
C ALA A 59 16.20 24.01 13.17
N VAL A 60 15.49 23.05 13.76
CA VAL A 60 16.00 22.14 14.78
C VAL A 60 15.97 20.73 14.19
N ILE A 61 17.12 20.05 14.15
CA ILE A 61 17.21 18.63 13.81
C ILE A 61 17.45 17.84 15.09
N VAL A 62 16.70 16.76 15.30
CA VAL A 62 16.85 15.87 16.45
C VAL A 62 17.09 14.43 15.98
N ALA A 63 18.34 13.99 16.03
CA ALA A 63 18.73 12.59 15.85
C ALA A 63 18.68 11.87 17.20
N GLY A 64 17.60 11.12 17.44
CA GLY A 64 17.32 10.48 18.72
C GLY A 64 18.08 9.19 18.99
N GLY A 65 17.70 8.50 20.07
CA GLY A 65 18.10 7.11 20.34
C GLY A 65 19.52 6.91 20.83
N GLY A 66 20.49 7.01 19.93
CA GLY A 66 21.91 6.72 20.19
C GLY A 66 22.26 5.23 20.23
N ASN A 67 23.54 4.93 20.46
CA ASN A 67 24.06 3.56 20.48
C ASN A 67 23.72 2.86 21.82
N PHE A 68 22.70 2.00 21.82
CA PHE A 68 22.38 1.11 22.94
C PHE A 68 22.05 -0.30 22.46
N SER A 69 22.18 -1.28 23.36
CA SER A 69 21.89 -2.68 23.04
C SER A 69 20.45 -2.84 22.57
N GLY A 70 20.25 -3.37 21.36
CA GLY A 70 18.92 -3.54 20.76
C GLY A 70 18.49 -2.37 19.86
N ASN A 71 19.22 -1.25 19.80
CA ASN A 71 18.92 -0.20 18.83
C ASN A 71 19.38 -0.61 17.42
N SER A 72 18.45 -1.14 16.63
CA SER A 72 18.68 -1.60 15.25
C SER A 72 18.67 -0.48 14.21
N ILE A 73 18.33 0.76 14.59
CA ILE A 73 18.22 1.91 13.67
C ILE A 73 19.21 3.03 13.94
N ALA A 74 20.14 2.88 14.89
CA ALA A 74 21.06 3.95 15.29
C ALA A 74 21.79 4.58 14.08
N ARG A 75 22.32 3.75 13.17
CA ARG A 75 22.99 4.24 11.95
C ARG A 75 22.03 4.96 11.00
N GLN A 76 20.80 4.44 10.85
CA GLN A 76 19.77 5.03 10.02
C GLN A 76 19.37 6.42 10.53
N THR A 77 19.17 6.54 11.83
CA THR A 77 18.88 7.82 12.49
C THR A 77 19.99 8.84 12.24
N ASP A 78 21.26 8.44 12.44
CA ASP A 78 22.42 9.31 12.20
C ASP A 78 22.53 9.75 10.73
N ASP A 79 22.36 8.81 9.78
CA ASP A 79 22.42 9.09 8.36
C ASP A 79 21.27 9.98 7.86
N LEU A 80 20.05 9.79 8.39
CA LEU A 80 18.87 10.62 8.06
C LEU A 80 19.02 12.04 8.57
N ALA A 81 19.52 12.21 9.78
CA ALA A 81 19.72 13.53 10.35
C ALA A 81 20.82 14.31 9.61
N ALA A 82 21.90 13.64 9.20
CA ALA A 82 22.89 14.26 8.31
C ALA A 82 22.31 14.62 6.94
N TYR A 83 21.39 13.80 6.40
CA TYR A 83 20.68 14.13 5.16
C TYR A 83 19.75 15.33 5.33
N ALA A 84 19.06 15.44 6.47
CA ALA A 84 18.26 16.62 6.83
C ALA A 84 19.12 17.89 6.86
N TYR A 85 20.29 17.83 7.52
CA TYR A 85 21.23 18.94 7.59
C TYR A 85 21.66 19.41 6.19
N ARG A 86 22.16 18.49 5.34
CA ARG A 86 22.55 18.82 3.96
C ARG A 86 21.39 19.37 3.14
N THR A 87 20.18 18.82 3.32
CA THR A 87 18.97 19.31 2.65
C THR A 87 18.69 20.75 3.05
N LEU A 88 18.71 21.09 4.34
CA LEU A 88 18.50 22.47 4.80
C LEU A 88 19.58 23.42 4.26
N ARG A 89 20.86 23.02 4.27
CA ARG A 89 21.95 23.81 3.69
C ARG A 89 21.71 24.08 2.19
N ALA A 90 21.30 23.05 1.43
CA ALA A 90 20.95 23.18 0.01
C ALA A 90 19.71 24.07 -0.22
N ARG A 91 18.79 24.11 0.75
CA ARG A 91 17.60 24.97 0.75
C ARG A 91 17.86 26.38 1.29
N GLY A 92 19.11 26.75 1.52
CA GLY A 92 19.52 28.12 1.86
C GLY A 92 19.53 28.45 3.35
N TYR A 93 19.39 27.47 4.24
CA TYR A 93 19.72 27.68 5.65
C TYR A 93 21.23 27.83 5.82
N SER A 94 21.67 28.85 6.54
CA SER A 94 23.05 28.92 7.03
C SER A 94 23.23 27.94 8.20
N ALA A 95 24.46 27.47 8.43
CA ALA A 95 24.77 26.58 9.55
C ALA A 95 24.27 27.14 10.89
N GLY A 96 24.50 28.43 11.16
CA GLY A 96 24.03 29.08 12.40
C GLY A 96 22.51 29.27 12.53
N ASN A 97 21.73 28.96 11.48
CA ASN A 97 20.27 28.90 11.52
C ASN A 97 19.75 27.46 11.62
N ILE A 98 20.63 26.47 11.83
CA ILE A 98 20.29 25.09 12.09
C ILE A 98 20.83 24.77 13.49
N GLN A 99 19.98 24.25 14.36
CA GLN A 99 20.39 23.67 15.64
C GLN A 99 20.30 22.15 15.53
N TYR A 100 21.44 21.49 15.44
CA TYR A 100 21.54 20.05 15.25
C TYR A 100 21.82 19.35 16.58
N LEU A 101 20.78 18.76 17.16
CA LEU A 101 20.85 17.95 18.37
C LEU A 101 20.94 16.47 17.99
N SER A 102 21.98 15.77 18.45
CA SER A 102 22.20 14.38 18.06
C SER A 102 22.68 13.52 19.22
N ALA A 103 22.29 12.25 19.24
CA ALA A 103 22.91 11.24 20.09
C ALA A 103 24.28 10.77 19.54
N PHE A 104 24.71 11.28 18.38
CA PHE A 104 25.95 10.98 17.67
C PHE A 104 26.78 12.28 17.54
N PRO A 105 27.60 12.64 18.55
CA PRO A 105 28.16 13.99 18.68
C PRO A 105 29.24 14.35 17.65
N ASP A 106 29.92 13.37 17.06
CA ASP A 106 31.04 13.60 16.14
C ASP A 106 30.62 13.62 14.67
N ARG A 107 29.32 13.76 14.38
CA ARG A 107 28.79 13.70 13.02
C ARG A 107 29.17 14.94 12.20
N ASP A 108 30.05 14.75 11.23
CA ASP A 108 30.30 15.66 10.11
C ASP A 108 29.25 15.36 9.02
N ALA A 109 28.24 16.21 8.91
CA ALA A 109 27.09 15.99 8.03
C ALA A 109 27.32 16.53 6.62
N ASP A 110 28.11 17.60 6.44
CA ASP A 110 28.40 18.19 5.14
C ASP A 110 29.76 17.79 4.52
N GLY A 111 30.58 17.05 5.26
CA GLY A 111 31.81 16.42 4.78
C GLY A 111 33.02 17.35 4.75
N ASP A 112 32.99 18.45 5.49
CA ASP A 112 34.07 19.44 5.54
C ASP A 112 35.16 19.12 6.58
N ASN A 113 35.04 17.97 7.27
CA ASN A 113 35.85 17.50 8.40
C ASN A 113 35.63 18.27 9.71
N VAL A 114 34.49 18.96 9.87
CA VAL A 114 34.04 19.59 11.11
C VAL A 114 32.72 18.94 11.53
N ALA A 115 32.57 18.64 12.82
CA ALA A 115 31.31 18.12 13.32
C ALA A 115 30.23 19.22 13.29
N ASP A 116 29.07 18.91 12.74
CA ASP A 116 27.93 19.83 12.59
C ASP A 116 26.97 19.80 13.79
N VAL A 117 27.20 18.90 14.75
CA VAL A 117 26.30 18.70 15.90
C VAL A 117 26.56 19.77 16.97
N ASP A 118 25.53 20.57 17.26
CA ASP A 118 25.59 21.65 18.25
C ASP A 118 25.49 21.16 19.70
N GLY A 119 24.91 19.97 19.92
CA GLY A 119 24.82 19.41 21.25
C GLY A 119 24.12 18.05 21.33
N PRO A 120 24.19 17.38 22.49
CA PRO A 120 23.54 16.10 22.66
C PRO A 120 22.02 16.22 22.66
N ALA A 121 21.33 15.26 22.04
CA ALA A 121 19.87 15.14 22.06
C ALA A 121 19.36 14.80 23.47
N THR A 122 19.17 15.81 24.31
CA THR A 122 18.66 15.69 25.69
C THR A 122 17.38 16.47 25.88
N VAL A 123 16.58 16.13 26.89
CA VAL A 123 15.34 16.87 27.24
C VAL A 123 15.64 18.35 27.48
N ALA A 124 16.76 18.65 28.17
CA ALA A 124 17.15 20.03 28.47
C ALA A 124 17.53 20.81 27.21
N ASN A 125 18.37 20.23 26.34
CA ASN A 125 18.80 20.89 25.11
C ASN A 125 17.65 21.06 24.12
N LEU A 126 16.76 20.05 24.00
CA LEU A 126 15.60 20.17 23.13
C LEU A 126 14.65 21.25 23.64
N ARG A 127 14.39 21.31 24.95
CA ARG A 127 13.57 22.39 25.50
C ARG A 127 14.19 23.76 25.21
N GLU A 128 15.48 23.93 25.48
CA GLU A 128 16.18 25.19 25.20
C GLU A 128 16.13 25.57 23.71
N ALA A 129 16.30 24.60 22.82
CA ALA A 129 16.18 24.81 21.38
C ALA A 129 14.80 25.31 20.95
N LEU A 130 13.74 24.88 21.65
CA LEU A 130 12.34 25.18 21.31
C LEU A 130 11.74 26.37 22.06
N THR A 131 12.23 26.70 23.26
CA THR A 131 11.69 27.80 24.08
C THR A 131 12.67 28.95 24.28
N GLY A 132 13.94 28.76 23.92
CA GLY A 132 14.99 29.76 24.07
C GLY A 132 15.05 30.76 22.91
N PRO A 133 16.06 31.67 22.92
CA PRO A 133 16.24 32.71 21.90
C PRO A 133 16.39 32.16 20.48
N PHE A 134 16.93 30.95 20.32
CA PHE A 134 17.08 30.33 19.01
C PHE A 134 15.73 30.18 18.30
N ALA A 135 14.73 29.61 18.98
CA ALA A 135 13.39 29.50 18.43
C ALA A 135 12.63 30.83 18.44
N ALA A 136 12.74 31.62 19.51
CA ALA A 136 11.96 32.84 19.69
C ALA A 136 12.27 33.94 18.65
N ASP A 137 13.53 34.02 18.20
CA ASP A 137 13.97 35.01 17.19
C ASP A 137 13.85 34.51 15.74
N ALA A 138 13.34 33.28 15.53
CA ALA A 138 13.18 32.72 14.19
C ALA A 138 12.04 33.41 13.42
N GLY A 139 12.20 33.63 12.11
CA GLY A 139 11.06 34.07 11.28
C GLY A 139 9.99 32.98 11.16
N ARG A 140 10.44 31.74 11.04
CA ARG A 140 9.69 30.48 11.17
C ARG A 140 10.62 29.40 11.71
N LEU A 141 10.06 28.42 12.39
CA LEU A 141 10.79 27.31 12.98
C LEU A 141 10.35 25.99 12.35
N LEU A 142 11.30 25.29 11.71
CA LEU A 142 11.13 23.92 11.27
C LEU A 142 11.77 22.96 12.28
N ILE A 143 11.04 21.95 12.73
CA ILE A 143 11.52 20.95 13.67
C ILE A 143 11.45 19.59 12.98
N LEU A 144 12.60 18.94 12.81
CA LEU A 144 12.73 17.62 12.23
C LEU A 144 13.17 16.65 13.33
N MET A 145 12.38 15.62 13.62
CA MET A 145 12.72 14.61 14.63
C MET A 145 12.64 13.21 14.04
N MET A 146 13.68 12.41 14.26
CA MET A 146 13.79 11.05 13.72
C MET A 146 14.45 10.14 14.74
N ASP A 147 13.82 8.99 15.04
CA ASP A 147 14.33 7.82 15.78
C ASP A 147 13.14 6.93 16.23
N HIS A 148 13.19 6.35 17.44
CA HIS A 148 12.15 5.52 18.03
C HIS A 148 11.04 6.35 18.67
N GLY A 149 9.84 5.79 18.60
CA GLY A 149 8.69 6.23 19.38
C GLY A 149 8.04 5.04 20.06
N TYR A 150 7.45 5.25 21.23
CA TYR A 150 6.71 4.20 21.92
C TYR A 150 5.46 4.77 22.56
N ARG A 151 4.39 3.96 22.62
CA ARG A 151 3.15 4.37 23.28
C ARG A 151 3.27 4.25 24.79
N THR A 152 2.77 5.26 25.47
CA THR A 152 2.22 5.12 26.81
C THR A 152 0.69 5.12 26.67
N GLY A 153 -0.04 4.72 27.71
CA GLY A 153 -1.52 4.67 27.62
C GLY A 153 -2.17 6.00 27.22
N ASP A 154 -1.56 7.13 27.60
CA ASP A 154 -2.15 8.47 27.48
C ASP A 154 -1.44 9.38 26.45
N PHE A 155 -0.26 9.01 25.97
CA PHE A 155 0.55 9.81 25.05
C PHE A 155 1.58 8.93 24.32
N MET A 156 2.30 9.49 23.35
CA MET A 156 3.49 8.83 22.80
C MET A 156 4.75 9.47 23.39
N ALA A 157 5.85 8.70 23.48
CA ALA A 157 7.15 9.22 23.89
C ALA A 157 8.19 9.00 22.79
N PHE A 158 8.89 10.07 22.42
CA PHE A 158 9.96 10.07 21.41
C PHE A 158 11.30 9.91 22.10
N ARG A 159 12.10 8.94 21.65
CA ARG A 159 13.39 8.60 22.26
C ARG A 159 14.47 9.60 21.84
N LEU A 160 15.00 10.38 22.78
CA LEU A 160 16.04 11.38 22.50
C LEU A 160 17.45 10.79 22.58
N ASN A 161 17.67 9.90 23.54
CA ASN A 161 18.95 9.22 23.77
C ASN A 161 18.69 7.92 24.58
N PRO A 162 19.72 7.15 24.97
CA PRO A 162 19.53 5.88 25.68
C PRO A 162 18.82 6.00 27.03
N ASP A 163 18.74 7.18 27.62
CA ASP A 163 18.22 7.38 28.98
C ASP A 163 17.02 8.33 29.03
N GLN A 164 16.73 9.06 27.95
CA GLN A 164 15.73 10.12 27.95
C GLN A 164 14.79 10.02 26.75
N ALA A 165 13.55 10.40 27.01
CA ALA A 165 12.50 10.56 26.01
C ALA A 165 11.66 11.80 26.35
N VAL A 166 11.00 12.35 25.34
CA VAL A 166 10.04 13.47 25.48
C VAL A 166 8.65 12.98 25.10
N SER A 167 7.64 13.28 25.91
CA SER A 167 6.26 12.95 25.54
C SER A 167 5.68 13.94 24.54
N SER A 168 4.71 13.50 23.75
CA SER A 168 3.95 14.39 22.85
C SER A 168 3.30 15.57 23.60
N LYS A 169 2.84 15.34 24.84
CA LYS A 169 2.28 16.40 25.71
C LYS A 169 3.33 17.40 26.21
N GLN A 170 4.54 16.95 26.54
CA GLN A 170 5.63 17.85 26.91
C GLN A 170 6.05 18.71 25.72
N LEU A 171 6.16 18.09 24.54
CA LEU A 171 6.51 18.80 23.32
C LEU A 171 5.45 19.84 22.96
N ASP A 172 4.17 19.48 22.97
CA ASP A 172 3.05 20.42 22.75
C ASP A 172 3.11 21.63 23.69
N GLY A 173 3.30 21.39 24.99
CA GLY A 173 3.44 22.47 25.98
C GLY A 173 4.60 23.43 25.71
N TRP A 174 5.74 22.94 25.20
CA TRP A 174 6.86 23.80 24.82
C TRP A 174 6.59 24.60 23.54
N LEU A 175 5.91 24.01 22.56
CA LEU A 175 5.49 24.72 21.35
C LEU A 175 4.46 25.81 21.68
N ASP A 176 3.55 25.55 22.63
CA ASP A 176 2.61 26.54 23.16
C ASP A 176 3.33 27.66 23.91
N GLU A 177 4.35 27.35 24.72
CA GLU A 177 5.18 28.34 25.41
C GLU A 177 5.86 29.28 24.41
N LEU A 178 6.49 28.73 23.37
CA LEU A 178 7.10 29.50 22.28
C LEU A 178 6.07 30.38 21.56
N GLN A 179 4.95 29.79 21.16
CA GLN A 179 3.92 30.49 20.38
C GLN A 179 3.03 31.39 21.23
N THR A 180 3.13 31.36 22.56
CA THR A 180 2.51 32.36 23.42
C THR A 180 3.41 33.59 23.56
N SER A 181 4.74 33.39 23.58
CA SER A 181 5.74 34.43 23.86
C SER A 181 6.34 35.12 22.63
N SER A 182 6.28 34.48 21.47
CA SER A 182 6.81 34.98 20.17
C SER A 182 5.74 34.87 19.09
N SER A 183 5.89 35.46 17.89
CA SER A 183 4.96 35.30 16.75
C SER A 183 5.33 34.15 15.78
N VAL A 184 6.22 33.26 16.21
CA VAL A 184 6.86 32.26 15.33
C VAL A 184 5.85 31.24 14.79
N GLN A 185 5.93 31.01 13.48
CA GLN A 185 5.23 29.90 12.82
C GLN A 185 6.06 28.64 13.00
N VAL A 186 5.41 27.55 13.41
CA VAL A 186 6.07 26.29 13.76
C VAL A 186 5.62 25.20 12.81
N SER A 187 6.59 24.46 12.29
CA SER A 187 6.32 23.25 11.53
C SER A 187 7.10 22.09 12.10
N LEU A 188 6.39 21.07 12.56
CA LEU A 188 6.92 19.88 13.22
C LEU A 188 6.76 18.69 12.29
N VAL A 189 7.87 18.05 11.93
CA VAL A 189 7.91 16.83 11.11
C VAL A 189 8.60 15.74 11.90
N VAL A 190 7.89 14.66 12.18
CA VAL A 190 8.40 13.56 13.01
C VAL A 190 8.30 12.23 12.28
N ASP A 191 9.44 11.51 12.25
CA ASP A 191 9.53 10.14 11.77
C ASP A 191 9.87 9.22 12.95
N CYS A 192 8.87 8.54 13.49
CA CYS A 192 9.03 7.55 14.55
C CYS A 192 7.77 6.66 14.65
N CYS A 193 7.87 5.51 15.33
CA CYS A 193 6.69 4.69 15.61
C CYS A 193 5.64 5.49 16.40
N TYR A 194 4.36 5.31 16.05
CA TYR A 194 3.21 5.96 16.71
C TYR A 194 3.19 7.51 16.63
N ALA A 195 3.96 8.11 15.71
CA ALA A 195 4.08 9.56 15.53
C ALA A 195 2.74 10.26 15.26
N GLY A 196 1.71 9.56 14.76
CA GLY A 196 0.38 10.15 14.55
C GLY A 196 -0.24 10.72 15.83
N GLN A 197 0.17 10.25 17.01
CA GLN A 197 -0.26 10.84 18.29
C GLN A 197 0.26 12.29 18.47
N LEU A 198 1.38 12.66 17.84
CA LEU A 198 1.84 14.06 17.80
C LEU A 198 0.95 14.94 16.94
N VAL A 199 0.33 14.39 15.89
CA VAL A 199 -0.68 15.14 15.11
C VAL A 199 -1.91 15.39 15.99
N GLU A 200 -2.36 14.38 16.75
CA GLU A 200 -3.47 14.52 17.69
C GLU A 200 -3.18 15.53 18.81
N ASP A 201 -1.97 15.48 19.37
CA ASP A 201 -1.58 16.26 20.55
C ASP A 201 -1.08 17.66 20.21
N CYS A 202 -0.24 17.80 19.18
CA CYS A 202 0.46 19.05 18.89
C CYS A 202 -0.22 19.89 17.81
N ALA A 203 -1.23 19.42 17.06
CA ALA A 203 -1.78 20.23 15.95
C ALA A 203 -2.54 21.48 16.42
N SER A 204 -3.03 21.49 17.66
CA SER A 204 -3.73 22.64 18.23
C SER A 204 -2.73 23.71 18.65
N ALA A 205 -2.69 24.84 17.94
CA ALA A 205 -1.86 25.98 18.31
C ALA A 205 -2.64 26.99 19.18
N PRO A 206 -1.95 27.86 19.95
CA PRO A 206 -2.60 28.94 20.68
C PRO A 206 -3.42 29.85 19.73
N PRO A 207 -4.48 30.53 20.22
CA PRO A 207 -5.36 31.33 19.37
C PRO A 207 -4.61 32.35 18.50
N GLY A 208 -4.94 32.37 17.20
CA GLY A 208 -4.31 33.24 16.21
C GLY A 208 -2.95 32.77 15.70
N ARG A 209 -2.48 31.59 16.12
CA ARG A 209 -1.20 31.02 15.69
C ARG A 209 -1.41 29.89 14.69
N LYS A 210 -0.35 29.59 13.94
CA LYS A 210 -0.33 28.52 12.94
C LYS A 210 0.71 27.48 13.31
N ARG A 211 0.35 26.22 13.14
CA ARG A 211 1.26 25.10 13.34
C ARG A 211 0.95 24.01 12.32
N THR A 212 1.97 23.57 11.60
CA THR A 212 1.91 22.42 10.69
C THR A 212 2.54 21.24 11.40
N VAL A 213 1.82 20.13 11.56
CA VAL A 213 2.35 18.90 12.17
C VAL A 213 2.22 17.76 11.18
N ILE A 214 3.35 17.12 10.88
CA ILE A 214 3.49 16.03 9.94
C ILE A 214 4.11 14.85 10.67
N ALA A 215 3.48 13.69 10.58
CA ALA A 215 3.94 12.46 11.22
C ALA A 215 4.07 11.34 10.19
N SER A 216 5.06 10.47 10.37
CA SER A 216 5.31 9.36 9.44
C SER A 216 4.32 8.20 9.57
N THR A 217 3.60 8.09 10.68
CA THR A 217 2.67 6.97 10.98
C THR A 217 1.33 7.48 11.52
N THR A 218 0.36 6.57 11.67
CA THR A 218 -0.80 6.80 12.55
C THR A 218 -0.39 6.71 14.03
N SER A 219 -1.31 6.98 14.96
CA SER A 219 -1.09 6.78 16.41
C SER A 219 -1.01 5.30 16.84
N THR A 220 -1.20 4.36 15.91
CA THR A 220 -1.23 2.92 16.19
C THR A 220 -0.26 2.08 15.36
N ALA A 221 0.43 2.66 14.38
CA ALA A 221 1.34 1.96 13.48
C ALA A 221 2.81 2.24 13.80
N GLU A 222 3.68 1.28 13.47
CA GLU A 222 5.13 1.40 13.52
C GLU A 222 5.68 2.16 12.31
N ALA A 223 6.89 2.71 12.46
CA ALA A 223 7.63 3.38 11.39
C ALA A 223 8.66 2.44 10.73
N VAL A 224 8.97 2.72 9.48
CA VAL A 224 9.98 2.00 8.68
C VAL A 224 11.27 2.81 8.59
N PHE A 225 12.40 2.17 8.93
CA PHE A 225 13.75 2.75 8.90
C PHE A 225 14.74 1.74 8.30
N LEU A 226 14.89 1.75 6.98
CA LEU A 226 15.79 0.81 6.31
C LEU A 226 17.25 1.32 6.27
N PRO A 227 18.26 0.46 6.48
CA PRO A 227 19.66 0.83 6.49
C PRO A 227 20.16 1.27 5.12
N PRO A 228 21.28 2.02 5.07
CA PRO A 228 22.00 2.27 3.84
C PRO A 228 22.32 0.97 3.07
N PRO A 229 22.47 1.03 1.73
CA PRO A 229 22.73 2.23 0.92
C PRO A 229 21.49 3.07 0.57
N ASP A 230 20.27 2.56 0.67
CA ASP A 230 19.07 3.27 0.18
C ASP A 230 18.41 4.21 1.20
N LEU A 231 18.75 4.08 2.49
CA LEU A 231 18.19 4.86 3.61
C LEU A 231 16.69 5.19 3.44
N SER A 232 15.82 4.18 3.39
CA SER A 232 14.40 4.40 3.08
C SER A 232 13.59 4.58 4.37
N SER A 233 13.01 5.77 4.53
CA SER A 233 12.03 6.12 5.57
C SER A 233 11.06 7.17 5.03
N PHE A 234 10.04 7.53 5.82
CA PHE A 234 9.19 8.67 5.51
C PHE A 234 10.01 9.96 5.39
N MET A 235 10.85 10.24 6.40
CA MET A 235 11.70 11.43 6.45
C MET A 235 12.63 11.52 5.24
N HIS A 236 13.22 10.40 4.80
CA HIS A 236 14.03 10.39 3.59
C HIS A 236 13.24 10.84 2.36
N THR A 237 12.05 10.27 2.16
CA THR A 237 11.20 10.58 1.00
C THR A 237 10.70 12.02 1.05
N PHE A 238 10.30 12.47 2.24
CA PHE A 238 9.88 13.84 2.52
C PHE A 238 11.00 14.84 2.22
N LEU A 239 12.21 14.59 2.73
CA LEU A 239 13.38 15.45 2.51
C LEU A 239 13.86 15.42 1.05
N SER A 240 13.80 14.29 0.36
CA SER A 240 14.13 14.22 -1.06
C SER A 240 13.17 15.08 -1.90
N SER A 241 11.88 15.02 -1.60
CA SER A 241 10.88 15.89 -2.22
C SER A 241 11.14 17.37 -1.89
N ALA A 242 11.44 17.67 -0.63
CA ALA A 242 11.77 19.03 -0.19
C ALA A 242 13.04 19.60 -0.84
N TYR A 243 14.08 18.76 -1.00
CA TYR A 243 15.33 19.12 -1.67
C TYR A 243 15.07 19.62 -3.09
N MET A 244 14.12 18.99 -3.80
CA MET A 244 13.70 19.37 -5.15
C MET A 244 12.90 20.68 -5.19
N GLY A 245 12.52 21.24 -4.05
CA GLY A 245 11.80 22.51 -3.94
C GLY A 245 10.28 22.39 -3.78
N ASN A 246 9.78 21.19 -3.51
CA ASN A 246 8.37 20.97 -3.26
C ASN A 246 7.93 21.55 -1.90
N SER A 247 6.66 21.88 -1.81
CA SER A 247 6.01 22.32 -0.57
C SER A 247 5.91 21.19 0.46
N PHE A 248 5.58 21.52 1.70
CA PHE A 248 5.39 20.55 2.78
C PHE A 248 4.25 19.59 2.47
N GLY A 249 3.15 20.08 1.89
CA GLY A 249 2.02 19.27 1.48
C GLY A 249 2.39 18.29 0.35
N GLU A 250 3.16 18.73 -0.64
CA GLU A 250 3.68 17.87 -1.72
C GLU A 250 4.67 16.82 -1.19
N ALA A 251 5.59 17.21 -0.32
CA ALA A 251 6.55 16.31 0.31
C ALA A 251 5.85 15.27 1.20
N TRP A 252 4.81 15.64 1.94
CA TRP A 252 3.98 14.70 2.67
C TRP A 252 3.28 13.72 1.72
N ARG A 253 2.67 14.21 0.62
CA ARG A 253 2.05 13.33 -0.39
C ARG A 253 3.05 12.38 -1.05
N ALA A 254 4.30 12.80 -1.23
CA ALA A 254 5.38 11.94 -1.72
C ALA A 254 5.61 10.74 -0.79
N GLY A 255 5.77 11.01 0.52
CA GLY A 255 5.86 9.97 1.53
C GLY A 255 4.60 9.10 1.62
N SER A 256 3.42 9.71 1.59
CA SER A 256 2.14 9.00 1.66
C SER A 256 1.94 8.05 0.48
N ARG A 257 2.26 8.47 -0.75
CA ARG A 257 2.16 7.58 -1.92
C ARG A 257 3.15 6.42 -1.85
N PHE A 258 4.37 6.64 -1.33
CA PHE A 258 5.31 5.54 -1.14
C PHE A 258 4.72 4.42 -0.27
N PHE A 259 4.15 4.76 0.90
CA PHE A 259 3.54 3.77 1.79
C PHE A 259 2.14 3.29 1.35
N GLN A 260 1.50 3.95 0.38
CA GLN A 260 0.28 3.42 -0.25
C GLN A 260 0.63 2.34 -1.29
N GLU A 261 1.63 2.61 -2.13
CA GLU A 261 2.04 1.72 -3.23
C GLU A 261 2.96 0.59 -2.76
N PHE A 262 3.71 0.80 -1.68
CA PHE A 262 4.61 -0.18 -1.08
C PHE A 262 4.31 -0.37 0.41
N PRO A 263 3.20 -1.05 0.79
CA PRO A 263 2.60 -0.87 2.10
C PRO A 263 3.51 -0.97 3.33
N VAL A 264 3.95 -2.10 3.88
CA VAL A 264 4.82 -2.17 5.10
C VAL A 264 4.23 -1.55 6.40
N ALA A 265 4.10 -2.38 7.45
CA ALA A 265 3.70 -1.98 8.81
C ALA A 265 2.37 -1.20 8.96
N ASN A 266 1.50 -1.20 7.95
CA ASN A 266 0.30 -0.33 7.89
C ASN A 266 0.65 1.15 8.14
N GLN A 267 1.86 1.56 7.77
CA GLN A 267 2.34 2.93 7.97
C GLN A 267 1.53 3.87 7.07
N VAL A 268 0.83 4.83 7.69
CA VAL A 268 0.08 5.86 6.97
C VAL A 268 0.49 7.23 7.51
N PRO A 269 1.31 8.01 6.77
CA PRO A 269 1.70 9.34 7.19
C PRO A 269 0.48 10.25 7.41
N GLN A 270 0.55 11.07 8.46
CA GLN A 270 -0.51 12.00 8.86
C GLN A 270 -0.03 13.44 8.73
N ILE A 271 -0.98 14.36 8.49
CA ILE A 271 -0.71 15.80 8.44
C ILE A 271 -1.89 16.56 9.06
N ALA A 272 -1.58 17.61 9.81
CA ALA A 272 -2.53 18.64 10.22
C ALA A 272 -1.86 20.02 10.08
N ASP A 273 -2.47 20.90 9.30
CA ASP A 273 -1.94 22.25 9.02
C ASP A 273 -2.92 23.37 9.40
N GLY A 274 -4.00 23.03 10.10
CA GLY A 274 -5.06 23.95 10.50
C GLY A 274 -5.99 24.41 9.36
N SER A 275 -5.91 23.80 8.18
CA SER A 275 -6.82 24.04 7.06
C SER A 275 -7.68 22.81 6.74
N PRO A 276 -8.79 22.96 5.98
CA PRO A 276 -9.47 21.82 5.37
C PRO A 276 -8.54 21.17 4.33
N GLY A 277 -7.96 20.01 4.65
CA GLY A 277 -7.00 19.34 3.77
C GLY A 277 -5.56 19.74 4.08
N THR A 278 -4.84 20.29 3.10
CA THR A 278 -3.41 20.63 3.18
C THR A 278 -3.08 22.01 2.59
N ASP A 279 -4.06 22.92 2.54
CA ASP A 279 -3.93 24.21 1.83
C ASP A 279 -2.80 25.09 2.38
N ASN A 280 -2.54 25.04 3.70
CA ASN A 280 -1.45 25.80 4.30
C ASN A 280 -0.10 25.13 3.99
N ALA A 281 -0.02 23.80 4.15
CA ALA A 281 1.18 23.02 3.88
C ALA A 281 1.59 23.05 2.40
N ASP A 282 0.62 23.18 1.47
CA ASP A 282 0.86 23.33 0.03
C ASP A 282 1.51 24.68 -0.34
N ARG A 283 1.51 25.64 0.59
CA ARG A 283 2.10 26.98 0.42
C ARG A 283 3.33 27.20 1.30
N GLU A 284 3.73 26.17 2.04
CA GLU A 284 4.88 26.20 2.94
C GLU A 284 6.05 25.43 2.32
N PHE A 285 7.23 26.06 2.25
CA PHE A 285 8.40 25.52 1.56
C PHE A 285 9.60 25.45 2.49
N PHE A 286 10.52 24.53 2.19
CA PHE A 286 11.81 24.47 2.84
C PHE A 286 12.69 25.64 2.40
N GLY A 287 13.01 26.54 3.33
CA GLY A 287 14.01 27.60 3.12
C GLY A 287 13.66 28.52 1.94
N ALA A 288 14.60 28.72 1.03
CA ALA A 288 14.48 29.60 -0.13
C ALA A 288 13.41 29.11 -1.14
N SER A 289 12.88 30.01 -1.99
CA SER A 289 11.77 29.73 -2.91
C SER A 289 12.16 29.19 -4.29
N TRP A 290 13.46 28.94 -4.55
CA TRP A 290 13.93 28.38 -5.82
C TRP A 290 14.01 26.84 -5.76
N ALA A 291 13.95 26.16 -6.90
CA ALA A 291 13.95 24.70 -7.02
C ALA A 291 15.20 24.20 -7.76
N TYR A 292 15.77 23.07 -7.34
CA TYR A 292 16.80 22.36 -8.11
C TYR A 292 16.14 21.59 -9.26
N GLY A 293 16.02 22.23 -10.43
CA GLY A 293 15.72 21.55 -11.69
C GLY A 293 14.24 21.20 -11.90
N VAL A 294 13.54 22.09 -12.62
CA VAL A 294 12.80 21.86 -13.88
C VAL A 294 12.00 23.15 -14.13
N GLN A 295 12.41 23.94 -15.12
CA GLN A 295 11.51 24.91 -15.77
C GLN A 295 10.58 24.09 -16.67
N SER A 296 9.42 23.75 -16.12
CA SER A 296 8.31 23.15 -16.86
C SER A 296 7.15 24.13 -16.83
N THR A 297 6.54 24.37 -17.99
CA THR A 297 5.24 25.06 -18.12
C THR A 297 4.06 24.17 -17.69
N LEU A 298 4.33 22.94 -17.28
CA LEU A 298 3.38 21.98 -16.71
C LEU A 298 3.67 21.85 -15.21
N ASP A 299 2.61 21.87 -14.41
CA ASP A 299 2.53 21.55 -12.98
C ASP A 299 3.87 21.21 -12.32
N ILE A 300 4.38 22.12 -11.47
CA ILE A 300 5.58 21.89 -10.64
C ILE A 300 5.42 20.67 -9.72
N ASN A 301 4.20 20.14 -9.64
CA ASN A 301 3.77 18.93 -8.95
C ASN A 301 4.43 17.63 -9.44
N GLN A 302 5.42 17.66 -10.35
CA GLN A 302 6.07 16.47 -10.90
C GLN A 302 7.52 16.32 -10.45
N PHE A 303 7.68 15.75 -9.24
CA PHE A 303 8.36 14.46 -9.03
C PHE A 303 9.51 14.16 -10.02
N PHE A 304 10.78 14.12 -9.59
CA PHE A 304 12.02 13.85 -10.36
C PHE A 304 11.94 12.52 -11.13
N PRO A 305 11.42 12.53 -12.38
CA PRO A 305 11.07 11.32 -13.09
C PRO A 305 12.33 10.79 -13.76
N VAL A 306 12.63 9.51 -13.52
CA VAL A 306 13.85 8.89 -14.02
C VAL A 306 13.57 7.70 -14.91
N PHE A 307 12.46 7.00 -14.70
CA PHE A 307 12.18 5.73 -15.36
C PHE A 307 11.21 5.90 -16.53
N GLU A 308 11.51 5.24 -17.66
CA GLU A 308 10.65 5.12 -18.82
C GLU A 308 9.83 3.82 -18.77
N THR A 309 10.51 2.70 -18.47
CA THR A 309 9.89 1.38 -18.28
C THR A 309 10.57 0.63 -17.15
N TRP A 310 9.86 -0.30 -16.50
CA TRP A 310 10.39 -1.15 -15.43
C TRP A 310 9.59 -2.44 -15.31
N THR A 311 10.13 -3.43 -14.61
CA THR A 311 9.39 -4.65 -14.26
C THR A 311 8.21 -4.29 -13.37
N SER A 312 6.99 -4.32 -13.91
CA SER A 312 5.78 -3.85 -13.23
C SER A 312 4.78 -4.97 -12.91
N ASN A 313 4.60 -5.95 -13.80
CA ASN A 313 3.78 -7.13 -13.60
C ASN A 313 4.52 -8.34 -14.18
N THR A 314 5.02 -9.23 -13.33
CA THR A 314 5.70 -10.46 -13.77
C THR A 314 5.18 -11.64 -12.98
N THR A 315 4.97 -12.77 -13.65
CA THR A 315 4.60 -14.03 -12.99
C THR A 315 5.69 -15.05 -13.27
N VAL A 316 6.17 -15.69 -12.22
CA VAL A 316 7.18 -16.75 -12.30
C VAL A 316 6.72 -17.98 -11.52
N LEU A 317 7.20 -19.14 -11.92
CA LEU A 317 7.06 -20.35 -11.12
C LEU A 317 8.02 -20.31 -9.91
N PRO A 318 7.74 -21.06 -8.81
CA PRO A 318 8.60 -21.08 -7.61
C PRO A 318 10.06 -21.48 -7.85
N SER A 319 10.38 -22.06 -9.01
CA SER A 319 11.72 -22.50 -9.41
C SER A 319 12.23 -21.79 -10.68
N GLU A 320 11.83 -20.53 -10.87
CA GLU A 320 12.29 -19.71 -11.98
C GLU A 320 13.03 -18.48 -11.45
N ALA A 321 14.18 -18.19 -12.05
CA ALA A 321 14.89 -16.95 -11.79
C ALA A 321 14.06 -15.76 -12.28
N VAL A 322 14.10 -14.66 -11.52
CA VAL A 322 13.35 -13.44 -11.83
C VAL A 322 14.28 -12.45 -12.52
N HIS A 323 13.92 -12.02 -13.73
CA HIS A 323 14.59 -10.89 -14.39
C HIS A 323 13.94 -9.56 -13.96
N LEU A 324 14.75 -8.69 -13.36
CA LEU A 324 14.37 -7.33 -13.00
C LEU A 324 15.06 -6.37 -13.96
N ALA A 325 14.29 -5.48 -14.57
CA ALA A 325 14.77 -4.49 -15.52
C ALA A 325 14.15 -3.12 -15.23
N ALA A 326 14.93 -2.07 -15.49
CA ALA A 326 14.45 -0.71 -15.54
C ALA A 326 15.20 0.07 -16.63
N ARG A 327 14.44 0.80 -17.46
CA ARG A 327 14.97 1.74 -18.44
C ARG A 327 14.85 3.15 -17.90
N VAL A 328 15.95 3.90 -17.93
CA VAL A 328 15.97 5.31 -17.54
C VAL A 328 15.78 6.25 -18.73
N LEU A 329 15.19 7.43 -18.50
CA LEU A 329 15.01 8.48 -19.49
C LEU A 329 16.38 8.94 -20.04
N GLY A 330 16.44 9.30 -21.33
CA GLY A 330 17.71 9.50 -22.05
C GLY A 330 18.60 10.65 -21.56
N ASN A 331 18.07 11.56 -20.74
CA ASN A 331 18.81 12.65 -20.11
C ASN A 331 19.21 12.36 -18.65
N GLN A 332 18.95 11.15 -18.14
CA GLN A 332 19.25 10.76 -16.77
C GLN A 332 20.48 9.85 -16.72
N THR A 333 21.37 10.12 -15.77
CA THR A 333 22.60 9.36 -15.54
C THR A 333 22.74 9.04 -14.05
N PRO A 334 21.98 8.07 -13.53
CA PRO A 334 22.09 7.68 -12.13
C PRO A 334 23.43 7.02 -11.83
N LEU A 335 23.93 7.24 -10.62
CA LEU A 335 25.11 6.58 -10.05
C LEU A 335 24.83 5.12 -9.72
N SER A 336 23.62 4.83 -9.22
CA SER A 336 23.18 3.45 -8.96
C SER A 336 21.66 3.32 -9.04
N LEU A 337 21.19 2.09 -9.19
CA LEU A 337 19.77 1.76 -9.26
C LEU A 337 19.51 0.50 -8.45
N THR A 338 18.56 0.58 -7.53
CA THR A 338 18.20 -0.48 -6.58
C THR A 338 16.72 -0.82 -6.66
N VAL A 339 16.39 -2.07 -6.34
CA VAL A 339 15.02 -2.56 -6.20
C VAL A 339 14.83 -3.07 -4.78
N ALA A 340 13.98 -2.40 -4.01
CA ALA A 340 13.51 -2.92 -2.72
C ALA A 340 12.34 -3.89 -2.97
N ILE A 341 12.39 -5.06 -2.33
CA ILE A 341 11.47 -6.16 -2.60
C ILE A 341 10.75 -6.52 -1.31
N ARG A 342 9.43 -6.38 -1.29
CA ARG A 342 8.58 -6.79 -0.18
C ARG A 342 8.03 -8.20 -0.42
N PRO A 343 8.27 -9.17 0.49
CA PRO A 343 7.65 -10.49 0.38
C PRO A 343 6.15 -10.48 0.74
N PRO A 344 5.39 -11.51 0.34
CA PRO A 344 3.94 -11.61 0.59
C PRO A 344 3.56 -11.58 2.08
N ALA A 345 4.43 -12.12 2.95
CA ALA A 345 4.22 -12.19 4.40
C ALA A 345 5.47 -11.73 5.17
N PRO A 346 5.77 -10.42 5.26
CA PRO A 346 6.93 -9.95 6.00
C PRO A 346 6.73 -10.19 7.50
N HIS A 347 7.71 -10.80 8.16
CA HIS A 347 7.73 -10.91 9.62
C HIS A 347 7.92 -9.53 10.24
N VAL A 348 6.84 -8.94 10.78
CA VAL A 348 6.92 -7.74 11.60
C VAL A 348 6.91 -8.17 13.06
N LEU A 349 8.02 -7.95 13.76
CA LEU A 349 8.06 -8.08 15.22
C LEU A 349 7.46 -6.81 15.82
N SER A 350 6.39 -6.95 16.60
CA SER A 350 5.64 -5.83 17.19
C SER A 350 6.52 -4.99 18.13
N GLY A 351 6.45 -3.67 17.98
CA GLY A 351 7.09 -2.70 18.89
C GLY A 351 8.43 -2.12 18.42
N ASP A 352 9.07 -2.71 17.40
CA ASP A 352 10.31 -2.19 16.81
C ASP A 352 10.08 -1.75 15.35
N PRO A 353 10.83 -0.73 14.86
CA PRO A 353 10.74 -0.31 13.47
C PRO A 353 11.17 -1.41 12.51
N VAL A 354 10.56 -1.44 11.32
CA VAL A 354 10.98 -2.37 10.26
C VAL A 354 12.33 -1.91 9.73
N THR A 355 13.35 -2.75 9.91
CA THR A 355 14.73 -2.40 9.59
C THR A 355 15.27 -3.05 8.34
N THR A 356 14.63 -4.04 7.72
CA THR A 356 15.16 -4.64 6.49
C THR A 356 14.07 -5.18 5.58
N VAL A 357 14.25 -5.00 4.28
CA VAL A 357 13.58 -5.77 3.22
C VAL A 357 14.65 -6.23 2.21
N PRO A 358 14.47 -7.37 1.53
CA PRO A 358 15.38 -7.81 0.47
C PRO A 358 15.60 -6.75 -0.60
N ARG A 359 16.81 -6.69 -1.16
CA ARG A 359 17.22 -5.68 -2.14
C ARG A 359 18.08 -6.27 -3.24
N VAL A 360 17.90 -5.74 -4.44
CA VAL A 360 18.66 -6.13 -5.64
C VAL A 360 19.24 -4.87 -6.29
N HIS A 361 20.56 -4.86 -6.50
CA HIS A 361 21.23 -3.84 -7.30
C HIS A 361 21.10 -4.20 -8.78
N LEU A 362 20.66 -3.26 -9.61
CA LEU A 362 20.69 -3.44 -11.06
C LEU A 362 22.04 -3.02 -11.61
N VAL A 363 22.47 -3.68 -12.66
CA VAL A 363 23.70 -3.37 -13.39
C VAL A 363 23.34 -2.71 -14.71
N ARG A 364 24.03 -1.62 -15.04
CA ARG A 364 23.85 -0.94 -16.33
C ARG A 364 24.25 -1.86 -17.47
N SER A 365 23.40 -1.99 -18.49
CA SER A 365 23.66 -2.81 -19.66
C SER A 365 24.84 -2.25 -20.47
N GLU A 366 25.69 -3.13 -21.00
CA GLU A 366 26.86 -2.75 -21.81
C GLU A 366 26.47 -2.27 -23.21
N THR A 367 25.33 -2.72 -23.72
CA THR A 367 24.87 -2.44 -25.09
C THR A 367 23.82 -1.34 -25.15
N ASP A 368 23.13 -1.07 -24.03
CA ASP A 368 22.13 -0.02 -23.91
C ASP A 368 22.37 0.79 -22.64
N SER A 369 22.88 2.01 -22.84
CA SER A 369 23.27 2.92 -21.77
C SER A 369 22.09 3.38 -20.88
N GLN A 370 20.85 3.14 -21.29
CA GLN A 370 19.65 3.48 -20.53
C GLN A 370 19.04 2.27 -19.80
N LEU A 371 19.43 1.04 -20.15
CA LEU A 371 18.90 -0.16 -19.54
C LEU A 371 19.74 -0.57 -18.33
N TRP A 372 19.05 -0.91 -17.24
CA TRP A 372 19.64 -1.49 -16.03
C TRP A 372 18.90 -2.77 -15.70
N GLU A 373 19.64 -3.83 -15.37
CA GLU A 373 19.07 -5.17 -15.21
C GLU A 373 19.80 -6.01 -14.16
N ALA A 374 19.07 -6.99 -13.62
CA ALA A 374 19.60 -8.04 -12.77
C ALA A 374 18.76 -9.31 -12.95
N THR A 375 19.40 -10.47 -12.88
CA THR A 375 18.71 -11.77 -12.77
C THR A 375 18.87 -12.27 -11.35
N VAL A 376 17.76 -12.40 -10.64
CA VAL A 376 17.68 -12.86 -9.26
C VAL A 376 17.45 -14.37 -9.26
N PRO A 377 18.39 -15.19 -8.76
CA PRO A 377 18.20 -16.64 -8.70
C PRO A 377 16.98 -17.03 -7.87
N GLU A 378 16.41 -18.20 -8.18
CA GLU A 378 15.46 -18.88 -7.31
C GLU A 378 16.02 -19.04 -5.89
N GLU A 379 15.16 -19.15 -4.89
CA GLU A 379 15.54 -19.39 -3.49
C GLU A 379 16.43 -18.31 -2.81
N THR A 380 16.55 -17.11 -3.39
CA THR A 380 17.32 -16.01 -2.76
C THR A 380 16.45 -14.90 -2.17
N VAL A 381 15.45 -14.48 -2.93
CA VAL A 381 14.53 -13.40 -2.56
C VAL A 381 13.08 -13.81 -2.77
N PHE A 382 12.82 -14.52 -3.87
CA PHE A 382 11.50 -14.98 -4.31
C PHE A 382 11.18 -16.39 -3.82
N GLU A 383 11.46 -16.66 -2.53
CA GLU A 383 11.31 -17.98 -1.89
C GLU A 383 9.87 -18.40 -1.55
N LEU A 384 8.98 -17.43 -1.32
CA LEU A 384 7.60 -17.67 -0.89
C LEU A 384 6.68 -17.63 -2.11
N THR A 385 5.65 -18.48 -2.13
CA THR A 385 4.55 -18.29 -3.08
C THR A 385 3.73 -17.07 -2.65
N GLY A 386 3.31 -16.24 -3.60
CA GLY A 386 2.50 -15.05 -3.36
C GLY A 386 2.98 -13.84 -4.16
N ASN A 387 2.38 -12.68 -3.90
CA ASN A 387 2.73 -11.44 -4.58
C ASN A 387 3.84 -10.66 -3.86
N TYR A 388 4.93 -10.39 -4.56
CA TYR A 388 6.00 -9.52 -4.11
C TYR A 388 5.79 -8.12 -4.66
N SER A 389 5.91 -7.10 -3.80
CA SER A 389 5.93 -5.71 -4.25
C SER A 389 7.38 -5.28 -4.53
N LEU A 390 7.59 -4.52 -5.59
CA LEU A 390 8.88 -3.97 -5.99
C LEU A 390 8.83 -2.45 -5.91
N ALA A 391 9.90 -1.82 -5.42
CA ALA A 391 10.12 -0.38 -5.51
C ALA A 391 11.50 -0.12 -6.12
N PHE A 392 11.52 0.41 -7.35
CA PHE A 392 12.74 0.77 -8.07
C PHE A 392 13.13 2.19 -7.72
N THR A 393 14.40 2.43 -7.43
CA THR A 393 14.90 3.76 -7.06
C THR A 393 16.29 3.98 -7.65
N ALA A 394 16.55 5.19 -8.12
CA ALA A 394 17.84 5.57 -8.70
C ALA A 394 18.48 6.70 -7.89
N THR A 395 19.79 6.62 -7.63
CA THR A 395 20.54 7.64 -6.89
C THR A 395 21.49 8.41 -7.81
N PHE A 396 21.72 9.67 -7.50
CA PHE A 396 22.52 10.61 -8.28
C PHE A 396 23.47 11.38 -7.35
N GLU A 397 24.33 12.21 -7.94
CA GLU A 397 25.18 13.15 -7.19
C GLU A 397 24.37 14.03 -6.22
N ASN A 398 25.02 14.45 -5.14
CA ASN A 398 24.44 15.21 -4.02
C ASN A 398 23.32 14.45 -3.28
N ALA A 399 23.39 13.11 -3.28
CA ALA A 399 22.38 12.24 -2.65
C ALA A 399 20.95 12.51 -3.16
N ARG A 400 20.81 12.94 -4.42
CA ARG A 400 19.51 13.06 -5.07
C ARG A 400 18.99 11.66 -5.40
N VAL A 401 17.71 11.46 -5.17
CA VAL A 401 17.04 10.17 -5.36
C VAL A 401 15.84 10.37 -6.28
N SER A 402 15.67 9.49 -7.26
CA SER A 402 14.51 9.51 -8.16
C SER A 402 13.22 9.29 -7.38
N ASN A 403 12.08 9.64 -8.00
CA ASN A 403 10.84 9.04 -7.52
C ASN A 403 10.93 7.52 -7.66
N PRO A 404 10.41 6.77 -6.68
CA PRO A 404 10.27 5.35 -6.85
C PRO A 404 9.22 5.05 -7.91
N VAL A 405 9.46 4.00 -8.70
CA VAL A 405 8.43 3.36 -9.52
C VAL A 405 8.18 1.96 -9.02
N PHE A 406 6.92 1.53 -9.05
CA PHE A 406 6.48 0.32 -8.37
C PHE A 406 6.12 -0.76 -9.36
N GLY A 407 6.37 -2.00 -8.95
CA GLY A 407 6.02 -3.19 -9.71
C GLY A 407 5.66 -4.34 -8.79
N ASN A 408 5.38 -5.48 -9.40
CA ASN A 408 5.17 -6.72 -8.69
C ASN A 408 5.73 -7.94 -9.43
N VAL A 409 6.10 -8.93 -8.62
CA VAL A 409 6.35 -10.29 -9.08
C VAL A 409 5.41 -11.22 -8.33
N SER A 410 4.54 -11.92 -9.05
CA SER A 410 3.76 -13.01 -8.49
C SER A 410 4.52 -14.31 -8.65
N VAL A 411 5.02 -14.85 -7.54
CA VAL A 411 5.56 -16.21 -7.50
C VAL A 411 4.36 -17.12 -7.31
N ASN A 412 3.91 -17.77 -8.38
CA ASN A 412 2.69 -18.55 -8.37
C ASN A 412 2.97 -19.99 -8.76
N ALA A 413 2.59 -20.94 -7.90
CA ALA A 413 2.60 -22.37 -8.23
C ALA A 413 1.47 -22.77 -9.23
N GLY A 414 0.63 -21.82 -9.63
CA GLY A 414 -0.53 -22.01 -10.49
C GLY A 414 -0.34 -21.45 -11.90
N PRO A 415 -0.75 -22.17 -12.95
CA PRO A 415 -0.63 -21.73 -14.34
C PRO A 415 -1.52 -20.51 -14.65
N ASP A 416 -1.10 -19.73 -15.66
CA ASP A 416 -1.77 -18.52 -16.17
C ASP A 416 -3.30 -18.73 -16.31
N PRO A 417 -4.15 -17.90 -15.66
CA PRO A 417 -5.60 -18.05 -15.70
C PRO A 417 -6.22 -18.00 -17.10
N ASP A 418 -5.52 -17.46 -18.10
CA ASP A 418 -5.99 -17.36 -19.47
C ASP A 418 -5.53 -18.52 -20.35
N GLN A 419 -4.51 -19.27 -19.92
CA GLN A 419 -3.95 -20.40 -20.67
C GLN A 419 -4.25 -21.75 -20.01
N THR A 420 -4.68 -21.74 -18.75
CA THR A 420 -4.95 -22.96 -17.99
C THR A 420 -6.26 -23.63 -18.46
N PRO A 421 -6.21 -24.92 -18.85
CA PRO A 421 -7.38 -25.78 -18.95
C PRO A 421 -8.41 -25.60 -17.84
N VAL A 422 -9.68 -25.39 -18.18
CA VAL A 422 -10.76 -25.26 -17.19
C VAL A 422 -11.74 -26.41 -17.29
N ARG A 423 -12.03 -27.03 -16.15
CA ARG A 423 -12.88 -28.22 -16.04
C ARG A 423 -13.86 -28.09 -14.89
N ALA A 424 -14.99 -28.78 -14.95
CA ALA A 424 -15.98 -28.72 -13.88
C ALA A 424 -16.63 -30.06 -13.53
N ILE A 425 -16.91 -30.24 -12.25
CA ILE A 425 -17.83 -31.24 -11.70
C ILE A 425 -18.97 -30.45 -11.04
N LEU A 426 -20.18 -30.57 -11.61
CA LEU A 426 -21.39 -29.96 -11.08
C LEU A 426 -22.29 -31.06 -10.53
N ALA A 427 -22.68 -30.96 -9.26
CA ALA A 427 -23.58 -31.91 -8.62
C ALA A 427 -24.76 -31.19 -7.96
N ILE A 428 -25.96 -31.51 -8.42
CA ILE A 428 -27.21 -30.99 -7.86
C ILE A 428 -27.95 -32.14 -7.20
N GLY A 429 -27.92 -32.14 -5.87
CA GLY A 429 -28.60 -33.08 -5.01
C GLY A 429 -30.11 -32.85 -4.91
N ASN A 430 -30.77 -33.66 -4.08
CA ASN A 430 -32.18 -33.48 -3.74
C ASN A 430 -32.35 -33.04 -2.27
N ALA A 431 -33.58 -32.73 -1.89
CA ALA A 431 -33.94 -32.44 -0.50
C ALA A 431 -35.11 -33.31 -0.04
N VAL A 432 -35.20 -33.53 1.28
CA VAL A 432 -36.40 -34.16 1.88
C VAL A 432 -37.56 -33.16 1.88
N THR A 433 -37.25 -31.89 2.12
CA THR A 433 -38.24 -30.80 2.14
C THR A 433 -38.76 -30.47 0.73
N PRO A 434 -40.08 -30.60 0.44
CA PRO A 434 -40.61 -30.40 -0.91
C PRO A 434 -40.34 -29.01 -1.50
N GLY A 435 -40.40 -27.95 -0.68
CA GLY A 435 -40.12 -26.58 -1.12
C GLY A 435 -38.67 -26.39 -1.54
N LEU A 436 -37.72 -26.89 -0.73
CA LEU A 436 -36.29 -26.86 -1.06
C LEU A 436 -36.00 -27.72 -2.31
N ASN A 437 -36.60 -28.91 -2.40
CA ASN A 437 -36.43 -29.80 -3.55
C ASN A 437 -36.92 -29.15 -4.86
N THR A 438 -38.00 -28.37 -4.79
CA THR A 438 -38.50 -27.58 -5.93
C THR A 438 -37.53 -26.46 -6.31
N ALA A 439 -36.94 -25.77 -5.33
CA ALA A 439 -35.95 -24.73 -5.60
C ALA A 439 -34.67 -25.31 -6.23
N LEU A 440 -34.19 -26.46 -5.74
CA LEU A 440 -33.00 -27.15 -6.23
C LEU A 440 -33.11 -27.53 -7.72
N ALA A 441 -34.29 -27.97 -8.18
CA ALA A 441 -34.52 -28.31 -9.59
C ALA A 441 -34.20 -27.17 -10.55
N GLY A 442 -34.41 -25.91 -10.13
CA GLY A 442 -34.13 -24.72 -10.94
C GLY A 442 -32.66 -24.26 -10.92
N GLN A 443 -31.84 -24.72 -9.98
CA GLN A 443 -30.45 -24.25 -9.82
C GLN A 443 -29.50 -24.88 -10.85
N GLY A 444 -29.69 -26.17 -11.15
CA GLY A 444 -28.79 -26.94 -12.00
C GLY A 444 -28.61 -26.39 -13.41
N PRO A 445 -29.68 -26.13 -14.17
CA PRO A 445 -29.57 -25.55 -15.51
C PRO A 445 -28.86 -24.19 -15.54
N MET A 446 -29.10 -23.34 -14.53
CA MET A 446 -28.46 -22.02 -14.43
C MET A 446 -26.96 -22.15 -14.15
N ALA A 447 -26.58 -22.96 -13.15
CA ALA A 447 -25.19 -23.18 -12.79
C ALA A 447 -24.40 -23.82 -13.95
N TYR A 448 -24.99 -24.82 -14.62
CA TYR A 448 -24.40 -25.44 -15.80
C TYR A 448 -24.18 -24.40 -16.91
N ARG A 449 -25.16 -23.54 -17.17
CA ARG A 449 -25.07 -22.51 -18.21
C ARG A 449 -23.99 -21.47 -17.90
N ALA A 450 -23.91 -21.00 -16.66
CA ALA A 450 -22.90 -20.03 -16.23
C ALA A 450 -21.47 -20.57 -16.44
N LEU A 451 -21.23 -21.84 -16.09
CA LEU A 451 -19.95 -22.50 -16.33
C LEU A 451 -19.69 -22.67 -17.83
N LEU A 452 -20.68 -23.17 -18.58
CA LEU A 452 -20.56 -23.43 -20.02
C LEU A 452 -20.22 -22.16 -20.82
N ASP A 453 -20.90 -21.04 -20.56
CA ASP A 453 -20.69 -19.79 -21.31
C ASP A 453 -19.32 -19.15 -21.06
N ARG A 454 -18.74 -19.41 -19.88
CA ARG A 454 -17.44 -18.87 -19.47
C ARG A 454 -16.27 -19.78 -19.82
N PHE A 455 -16.50 -21.08 -20.00
CA PHE A 455 -15.45 -22.02 -20.34
C PHE A 455 -15.26 -22.02 -21.85
N GLN A 456 -14.27 -21.24 -22.29
CA GLN A 456 -13.90 -21.07 -23.69
C GLN A 456 -12.49 -21.65 -23.92
N SER A 457 -12.29 -22.27 -25.08
CA SER A 457 -10.98 -22.66 -25.57
C SER A 457 -10.16 -21.41 -25.99
N PRO A 458 -8.83 -21.54 -26.21
CA PRO A 458 -7.98 -20.40 -26.59
C PRO A 458 -8.40 -19.67 -27.87
N ASP A 459 -9.12 -20.36 -28.76
CA ASP A 459 -9.65 -19.85 -30.03
C ASP A 459 -11.05 -19.20 -29.90
N GLY A 460 -11.55 -19.00 -28.67
CA GLY A 460 -12.82 -18.31 -28.40
C GLY A 460 -14.06 -19.16 -28.64
N VAL A 461 -13.91 -20.46 -28.92
CA VAL A 461 -15.05 -21.36 -29.06
C VAL A 461 -15.60 -21.72 -27.68
N LYS A 462 -16.92 -21.57 -27.50
CA LYS A 462 -17.64 -21.90 -26.27
C LYS A 462 -17.80 -23.41 -26.11
N HIS A 463 -16.69 -24.10 -25.87
CA HIS A 463 -16.66 -25.50 -25.46
C HIS A 463 -15.86 -25.63 -24.16
N PRO A 464 -16.46 -26.17 -23.09
CA PRO A 464 -15.69 -26.55 -21.91
C PRO A 464 -14.72 -27.64 -22.33
N GLU A 465 -13.46 -27.58 -21.88
CA GLU A 465 -12.54 -28.68 -22.12
C GLU A 465 -13.06 -29.98 -21.50
N TRP A 466 -13.77 -29.86 -20.37
CA TRP A 466 -14.51 -30.96 -19.76
C TRP A 466 -15.52 -30.47 -18.71
N ILE A 467 -16.76 -30.98 -18.74
CA ILE A 467 -17.74 -30.80 -17.65
C ILE A 467 -18.52 -32.09 -17.40
N SER A 468 -18.58 -32.52 -16.14
CA SER A 468 -19.51 -33.55 -15.70
C SER A 468 -20.61 -32.91 -14.87
N TYR A 469 -21.86 -33.08 -15.30
CA TYR A 469 -23.03 -32.53 -14.62
C TYR A 469 -23.95 -33.65 -14.15
N TYR A 470 -23.97 -33.88 -12.84
CA TYR A 470 -24.84 -34.84 -12.19
C TYR A 470 -26.02 -34.12 -11.52
N SER A 471 -27.23 -34.62 -11.74
CA SER A 471 -28.43 -34.02 -11.16
C SER A 471 -29.43 -35.07 -10.70
N ALA A 472 -29.97 -34.89 -9.49
CA ALA A 472 -31.09 -35.66 -8.99
C ALA A 472 -32.37 -35.45 -9.82
N PHE A 473 -32.42 -34.38 -10.64
CA PHE A 473 -33.56 -34.03 -11.47
C PHE A 473 -33.32 -34.43 -12.94
N PRO A 474 -34.31 -35.01 -13.62
CA PRO A 474 -34.17 -35.50 -15.00
C PRO A 474 -34.34 -34.38 -16.03
N HIS A 475 -33.43 -33.39 -16.00
CA HIS A 475 -33.35 -32.32 -16.99
C HIS A 475 -32.10 -32.48 -17.86
N ALA A 476 -32.22 -32.25 -19.17
CA ALA A 476 -31.09 -32.19 -20.08
C ALA A 476 -30.55 -30.75 -20.18
N PRO A 477 -29.23 -30.54 -20.36
CA PRO A 477 -28.18 -31.57 -20.40
C PRO A 477 -27.86 -32.10 -18.99
N ARG A 478 -27.55 -33.39 -18.83
CA ARG A 478 -26.91 -33.97 -17.64
C ARG A 478 -26.10 -35.20 -18.04
N THR A 479 -24.95 -35.40 -17.40
CA THR A 479 -24.10 -36.59 -17.56
C THR A 479 -24.74 -37.81 -16.91
N GLY A 480 -25.39 -37.64 -15.76
CA GLY A 480 -26.01 -38.75 -15.03
C GLY A 480 -26.84 -38.31 -13.83
N ALA A 481 -27.38 -39.27 -13.09
CA ALA A 481 -28.01 -39.02 -11.80
C ALA A 481 -26.96 -38.61 -10.76
N ALA A 482 -27.34 -37.72 -9.83
CA ALA A 482 -26.48 -37.33 -8.71
C ALA A 482 -26.32 -38.50 -7.72
N SER A 483 -25.08 -38.92 -7.49
CA SER A 483 -24.68 -39.82 -6.42
C SER A 483 -23.27 -39.46 -5.92
N SER A 484 -22.96 -39.79 -4.67
CA SER A 484 -21.60 -39.59 -4.10
C SER A 484 -20.55 -40.31 -4.95
N SER A 485 -20.83 -41.56 -5.32
CA SER A 485 -20.01 -42.38 -6.21
C SER A 485 -19.78 -41.75 -7.59
N ALA A 486 -20.79 -41.11 -8.18
CA ALA A 486 -20.64 -40.45 -9.48
C ALA A 486 -19.73 -39.23 -9.37
N VAL A 487 -19.91 -38.40 -8.33
CA VAL A 487 -19.07 -37.22 -8.09
C VAL A 487 -17.62 -37.62 -7.81
N LEU A 488 -17.39 -38.60 -6.94
CA LEU A 488 -16.05 -39.08 -6.61
C LEU A 488 -15.39 -39.81 -7.80
N GLY A 489 -16.15 -40.59 -8.56
CA GLY A 489 -15.68 -41.25 -9.78
C GLY A 489 -15.33 -40.28 -10.92
N ALA A 490 -15.91 -39.08 -10.92
CA ALA A 490 -15.64 -38.05 -11.92
C ALA A 490 -14.17 -37.59 -11.88
N PHE A 491 -13.53 -37.58 -10.71
CA PHE A 491 -12.10 -37.24 -10.57
C PHE A 491 -11.19 -38.20 -11.35
N ALA A 492 -11.54 -39.48 -11.43
CA ALA A 492 -10.79 -40.47 -12.20
C ALA A 492 -11.00 -40.33 -13.72
N SER A 493 -12.07 -39.65 -14.14
CA SER A 493 -12.42 -39.42 -15.55
C SER A 493 -11.95 -38.06 -16.07
N LEU A 494 -11.35 -37.23 -15.20
CA LEU A 494 -10.76 -35.96 -15.60
C LEU A 494 -9.58 -36.21 -16.55
N PRO A 495 -9.44 -35.44 -17.64
CA PRO A 495 -8.28 -35.55 -18.51
C PRO A 495 -6.96 -35.33 -17.72
N ALA A 496 -5.83 -35.82 -18.23
CA ALA A 496 -4.55 -35.65 -17.55
C ALA A 496 -4.03 -34.19 -17.61
N GLY A 497 -2.96 -33.90 -16.87
CA GLY A 497 -2.25 -32.61 -16.90
C GLY A 497 -2.75 -31.55 -15.92
N PRO A 498 -2.11 -30.36 -15.93
CA PRO A 498 -2.49 -29.20 -15.11
C PRO A 498 -3.81 -28.60 -15.60
N CYS A 499 -4.68 -28.23 -14.66
CA CYS A 499 -5.93 -27.54 -14.95
C CYS A 499 -6.50 -26.86 -13.70
N ARG A 500 -7.47 -25.98 -13.92
CA ARG A 500 -8.35 -25.45 -12.88
C ARG A 500 -9.65 -26.25 -12.86
N LEU A 501 -9.91 -26.92 -11.74
CA LEU A 501 -11.11 -27.72 -11.55
C LEU A 501 -12.12 -26.99 -10.67
N TYR A 502 -13.32 -26.75 -11.21
CA TYR A 502 -14.46 -26.22 -10.48
C TYR A 502 -15.34 -27.37 -9.97
N VAL A 503 -15.47 -27.52 -8.66
CA VAL A 503 -16.43 -28.44 -8.04
C VAL A 503 -17.57 -27.62 -7.45
N HIS A 504 -18.76 -27.72 -8.01
CA HIS A 504 -19.94 -26.99 -7.53
C HIS A 504 -20.98 -27.98 -7.01
N LEU A 505 -21.28 -27.87 -5.71
CA LEU A 505 -22.20 -28.75 -5.00
C LEU A 505 -23.40 -27.95 -4.50
N VAL A 506 -24.61 -28.41 -4.81
CA VAL A 506 -25.85 -27.78 -4.35
C VAL A 506 -26.77 -28.86 -3.82
N GLY A 507 -27.33 -28.69 -2.63
CA GLY A 507 -28.25 -29.68 -2.07
C GLY A 507 -28.65 -29.43 -0.61
N ASP A 508 -29.37 -30.40 -0.07
CA ASP A 508 -29.67 -30.48 1.37
C ASP A 508 -28.49 -31.11 2.12
N SER A 509 -28.44 -30.97 3.44
CA SER A 509 -27.40 -31.60 4.29
C SER A 509 -27.97 -32.58 5.32
N GLU A 510 -29.29 -32.78 5.34
CA GLU A 510 -29.98 -33.60 6.34
C GLU A 510 -29.62 -33.20 7.78
N ASP A 511 -29.53 -31.88 8.02
CA ASP A 511 -29.20 -31.26 9.31
C ASP A 511 -27.80 -31.60 9.87
N VAL A 512 -26.88 -32.11 9.04
CA VAL A 512 -25.50 -32.37 9.43
C VAL A 512 -24.56 -31.51 8.59
N ALA A 513 -23.77 -30.66 9.25
CA ALA A 513 -22.79 -29.82 8.56
C ALA A 513 -21.69 -30.65 7.88
N GLY A 514 -21.17 -30.17 6.74
CA GLY A 514 -20.05 -30.83 6.05
C GLY A 514 -20.44 -32.01 5.16
N GLN A 515 -21.71 -32.12 4.78
CA GLN A 515 -22.19 -33.09 3.80
C GLN A 515 -23.27 -32.50 2.88
N VAL A 516 -23.42 -33.08 1.69
CA VAL A 516 -24.47 -32.74 0.74
C VAL A 516 -25.20 -34.00 0.29
N ARG A 517 -26.52 -34.00 0.38
CA ARG A 517 -27.42 -35.08 -0.04
C ARG A 517 -27.52 -35.14 -1.56
N MET A 518 -26.94 -36.17 -2.15
CA MET A 518 -26.96 -36.38 -3.60
C MET A 518 -28.27 -37.02 -4.04
N SER A 519 -28.72 -38.04 -3.31
CA SER A 519 -29.99 -38.72 -3.53
C SER A 519 -30.50 -39.33 -2.22
N SER A 520 -31.65 -40.02 -2.26
CA SER A 520 -32.23 -40.61 -1.05
C SER A 520 -31.29 -41.66 -0.44
N GLY A 521 -30.78 -41.39 0.76
CA GLY A 521 -29.84 -42.28 1.47
C GLY A 521 -28.40 -42.19 0.99
N ASP A 522 -28.05 -41.22 0.14
CA ASP A 522 -26.71 -41.04 -0.40
C ASP A 522 -26.19 -39.62 -0.15
N LEU A 523 -25.11 -39.53 0.62
CA LEU A 523 -24.53 -38.29 1.12
C LEU A 523 -23.07 -38.19 0.66
N LEU A 524 -22.71 -37.11 -0.01
CA LEU A 524 -21.32 -36.76 -0.28
C LEU A 524 -20.76 -36.01 0.93
N LYS A 525 -19.78 -36.58 1.62
CA LYS A 525 -19.19 -35.99 2.82
C LYS A 525 -17.89 -35.27 2.50
N ALA A 526 -17.59 -34.20 3.25
CA ALA A 526 -16.37 -33.42 3.07
C ALA A 526 -15.07 -34.25 3.15
N PRO A 527 -14.91 -35.24 4.07
CA PRO A 527 -13.71 -36.07 4.11
C PRO A 527 -13.50 -36.91 2.84
N ASP A 528 -14.57 -37.45 2.26
CA ASP A 528 -14.49 -38.25 1.03
C ASP A 528 -14.08 -37.35 -0.16
N LEU A 529 -14.64 -36.14 -0.21
CA LEU A 529 -14.26 -35.13 -1.21
C LEU A 529 -12.81 -34.67 -1.03
N LYS A 530 -12.36 -34.44 0.22
CA LYS A 530 -10.95 -34.09 0.51
C LYS A 530 -10.01 -35.18 0.01
N ALA A 531 -10.29 -36.45 0.31
CA ALA A 531 -9.45 -37.55 -0.12
C ALA A 531 -9.34 -37.61 -1.66
N ALA A 532 -10.45 -37.42 -2.38
CA ALA A 532 -10.44 -37.36 -3.84
C ALA A 532 -9.65 -36.15 -4.38
N LEU A 533 -9.81 -34.97 -3.78
CA LEU A 533 -9.09 -33.75 -4.15
C LEU A 533 -7.58 -33.87 -3.88
N ASP A 534 -7.18 -34.39 -2.73
CA ASP A 534 -5.77 -34.55 -2.37
C ASP A 534 -5.06 -35.52 -3.33
N VAL A 535 -5.69 -36.66 -3.64
CA VAL A 535 -5.18 -37.61 -4.66
C VAL A 535 -5.08 -36.94 -6.03
N TRP A 536 -6.11 -36.20 -6.43
CA TRP A 536 -6.14 -35.54 -7.73
C TRP A 536 -5.10 -34.41 -7.83
N GLN A 537 -4.95 -33.54 -6.83
CA GLN A 537 -3.96 -32.46 -6.87
C GLN A 537 -2.53 -32.99 -6.78
N SER A 538 -2.29 -34.05 -6.01
CA SER A 538 -0.97 -34.70 -5.91
C SER A 538 -0.51 -35.35 -7.22
N ALA A 539 -1.44 -35.75 -8.09
CA ALA A 539 -1.10 -36.48 -9.32
C ALA A 539 -0.51 -35.60 -10.44
N SER A 540 -0.55 -34.26 -10.35
CA SER A 540 0.11 -33.38 -11.31
C SER A 540 0.33 -31.98 -10.72
N PRO A 541 1.56 -31.44 -10.71
CA PRO A 541 1.83 -30.05 -10.33
C PRO A 541 1.01 -29.06 -11.15
N GLY A 542 0.68 -27.90 -10.58
CA GLY A 542 -0.11 -26.85 -11.25
C GLY A 542 -1.62 -27.11 -11.31
N ARG A 543 -2.15 -28.03 -10.49
CA ARG A 543 -3.59 -28.28 -10.35
C ARG A 543 -4.22 -27.40 -9.28
N THR A 544 -5.13 -26.54 -9.69
CA THR A 544 -5.91 -25.67 -8.80
C THR A 544 -7.33 -26.21 -8.65
N ALA A 545 -7.82 -26.30 -7.41
CA ALA A 545 -9.21 -26.67 -7.13
C ALA A 545 -10.01 -25.46 -6.64
N VAL A 546 -11.21 -25.27 -7.19
CA VAL A 546 -12.19 -24.29 -6.72
C VAL A 546 -13.46 -25.03 -6.35
N ILE A 547 -13.75 -25.13 -5.06
CA ILE A 547 -14.90 -25.82 -4.50
C ILE A 547 -15.90 -24.77 -4.05
N SER A 548 -17.15 -24.90 -4.47
CA SER A 548 -18.24 -24.05 -4.00
C SER A 548 -19.42 -24.90 -3.57
N VAL A 549 -19.91 -24.68 -2.36
CA VAL A 549 -20.96 -25.48 -1.73
C VAL A 549 -22.13 -24.59 -1.32
N ASP A 550 -23.28 -24.80 -1.93
CA ASP A 550 -24.54 -24.15 -1.56
C ASP A 550 -25.49 -25.17 -0.91
N ALA A 551 -25.35 -25.31 0.42
CA ALA A 551 -26.12 -26.24 1.26
C ALA A 551 -26.16 -25.73 2.72
N PRO A 552 -27.14 -26.16 3.54
CA PRO A 552 -27.15 -25.85 4.97
C PRO A 552 -25.89 -26.41 5.66
N GLY A 553 -25.26 -25.62 6.53
CA GLY A 553 -24.02 -26.01 7.21
C GLY A 553 -22.79 -26.14 6.31
N SER A 554 -22.82 -25.53 5.11
CA SER A 554 -21.72 -25.59 4.13
C SER A 554 -20.39 -25.05 4.66
N GLY A 555 -20.39 -24.16 5.65
CA GLY A 555 -19.16 -23.62 6.24
C GLY A 555 -18.24 -24.67 6.88
N ALA A 556 -18.76 -25.85 7.23
CA ALA A 556 -17.93 -26.95 7.71
C ALA A 556 -17.01 -27.56 6.63
N PHE A 557 -17.23 -27.26 5.35
CA PHE A 557 -16.33 -27.68 4.28
C PHE A 557 -14.99 -26.94 4.29
N LEU A 558 -14.91 -25.71 4.83
CA LEU A 558 -13.65 -24.95 4.89
C LEU A 558 -12.58 -25.74 5.67
N PRO A 559 -12.74 -25.98 6.99
CA PRO A 559 -11.74 -26.72 7.75
C PRO A 559 -11.61 -28.19 7.31
N ALA A 560 -12.68 -28.79 6.79
CA ALA A 560 -12.65 -30.18 6.33
C ALA A 560 -11.91 -30.37 5.00
N LEU A 561 -11.82 -29.34 4.17
CA LEU A 561 -11.09 -29.36 2.90
C LEU A 561 -9.71 -28.68 3.00
N ALA A 562 -9.34 -28.14 4.15
CA ALA A 562 -8.04 -27.48 4.37
C ALA A 562 -6.87 -28.34 3.86
N ASN A 563 -5.98 -27.69 3.12
CA ASN A 563 -4.73 -28.25 2.62
C ASN A 563 -3.83 -27.10 2.11
N PRO A 564 -2.94 -26.54 2.95
CA PRO A 564 -2.08 -25.43 2.54
C PRO A 564 -1.00 -25.83 1.52
N ASP A 565 -0.74 -27.14 1.34
CA ASP A 565 0.22 -27.65 0.34
C ASP A 565 -0.34 -27.60 -1.09
N HIS A 566 -1.62 -27.26 -1.25
CA HIS A 566 -2.32 -27.26 -2.52
C HIS A 566 -3.10 -25.97 -2.73
N GLN A 567 -3.11 -25.44 -3.96
CA GLN A 567 -3.96 -24.31 -4.32
C GLN A 567 -5.42 -24.74 -4.34
N ARG A 568 -6.13 -24.43 -3.27
CA ARG A 568 -7.52 -24.84 -3.05
C ARG A 568 -8.33 -23.66 -2.53
N VAL A 569 -9.34 -23.28 -3.31
CA VAL A 569 -10.32 -22.26 -2.93
C VAL A 569 -11.61 -22.96 -2.52
N THR A 570 -12.03 -22.80 -1.28
CA THR A 570 -13.29 -23.34 -0.75
C THR A 570 -14.25 -22.22 -0.43
N ILE A 571 -15.42 -22.21 -1.07
CA ILE A 571 -16.45 -21.19 -0.92
C ILE A 571 -17.72 -21.85 -0.37
N SER A 572 -18.26 -21.31 0.73
CA SER A 572 -19.51 -21.78 1.34
C SER A 572 -20.60 -20.72 1.25
N SER A 573 -21.86 -21.17 1.13
CA SER A 573 -23.02 -20.27 1.18
C SER A 573 -23.37 -19.76 2.57
N GLY A 574 -22.81 -20.36 3.63
CA GLY A 574 -23.04 -19.99 5.03
C GLY A 574 -21.97 -20.55 5.97
N ARG A 575 -22.10 -20.25 7.27
CA ARG A 575 -21.32 -20.87 8.36
C ARG A 575 -21.74 -22.31 8.60
N ALA A 576 -20.95 -23.06 9.38
CA ALA A 576 -21.27 -24.44 9.76
C ALA A 576 -22.63 -24.60 10.48
N GLY A 577 -23.10 -23.56 11.18
CA GLY A 577 -24.41 -23.52 11.83
C GLY A 577 -25.50 -22.77 11.08
N ASP A 578 -25.21 -22.23 9.90
CA ASP A 578 -26.19 -21.48 9.11
C ASP A 578 -27.09 -22.41 8.31
N GLY A 579 -28.35 -22.01 8.13
CA GLY A 579 -29.24 -22.59 7.14
C GLY A 579 -28.88 -22.17 5.71
N VAL A 580 -29.76 -22.45 4.75
CA VAL A 580 -29.58 -22.05 3.34
C VAL A 580 -30.76 -21.21 2.85
N LEU A 581 -30.49 -20.23 1.98
CA LEU A 581 -31.53 -19.50 1.27
C LEU A 581 -31.62 -20.03 -0.16
N MET A 582 -32.72 -20.73 -0.47
CA MET A 582 -33.05 -21.14 -1.84
C MET A 582 -34.52 -20.87 -2.13
N LEU A 583 -34.78 -19.90 -2.99
CA LEU A 583 -36.13 -19.58 -3.47
C LEU A 583 -36.33 -20.16 -4.87
N GLY A 584 -37.47 -20.82 -5.07
CA GLY A 584 -37.91 -21.28 -6.39
C GLY A 584 -38.40 -20.14 -7.29
N ALA A 585 -38.85 -20.50 -8.49
CA ALA A 585 -39.51 -19.56 -9.41
C ALA A 585 -40.74 -18.89 -8.74
N PRO A 586 -41.07 -17.62 -9.08
CA PRO A 586 -40.49 -16.81 -10.16
C PRO A 586 -39.25 -15.99 -9.77
N VAL A 587 -38.87 -15.93 -8.48
CA VAL A 587 -37.75 -15.09 -8.01
C VAL A 587 -36.39 -15.74 -8.23
N LEU A 588 -36.31 -17.07 -8.13
CA LEU A 588 -35.10 -17.89 -8.29
C LEU A 588 -33.83 -17.24 -7.71
N THR A 589 -33.68 -17.27 -6.38
CA THR A 589 -32.51 -16.68 -5.70
C THR A 589 -31.89 -17.67 -4.72
N SER A 590 -30.57 -17.70 -4.71
CA SER A 590 -29.69 -18.53 -3.87
C SER A 590 -28.29 -17.94 -3.82
N PHE A 591 -27.39 -18.50 -3.01
CA PHE A 591 -25.97 -18.12 -3.08
C PHE A 591 -25.40 -18.43 -4.46
N THR A 592 -25.68 -19.64 -4.97
CA THR A 592 -25.30 -20.07 -6.33
C THR A 592 -25.72 -19.08 -7.41
N THR A 593 -26.96 -18.56 -7.39
CA THR A 593 -27.42 -17.58 -8.40
C THR A 593 -26.65 -16.26 -8.36
N LYS A 594 -26.25 -15.78 -7.17
CA LYS A 594 -25.53 -14.50 -7.03
C LYS A 594 -24.06 -14.67 -7.35
N TYR A 595 -23.44 -15.73 -6.83
CA TYR A 595 -22.04 -16.04 -7.03
C TYR A 595 -21.74 -16.36 -8.51
N LEU A 596 -22.42 -17.36 -9.09
CA LEU A 596 -22.19 -17.72 -10.49
C LEU A 596 -22.73 -16.66 -11.46
N GLY A 597 -23.79 -15.94 -11.10
CA GLY A 597 -24.31 -14.84 -11.91
C GLY A 597 -23.35 -13.67 -12.03
N SER A 598 -22.62 -13.34 -10.94
CA SER A 598 -21.55 -12.34 -10.97
C SER A 598 -20.32 -12.85 -11.74
N GLY A 599 -19.94 -14.11 -11.54
CA GLY A 599 -18.81 -14.72 -12.27
C GLY A 599 -19.07 -14.84 -13.78
N ALA A 600 -20.31 -15.10 -14.19
CA ALA A 600 -20.72 -15.13 -15.59
C ALA A 600 -20.56 -13.76 -16.29
N GLN A 601 -20.56 -12.66 -15.52
CA GLN A 601 -20.32 -11.31 -16.02
C GLN A 601 -18.82 -10.98 -16.14
N GLY A 602 -17.92 -11.92 -15.82
CA GLY A 602 -16.47 -11.73 -15.93
C GLY A 602 -15.79 -11.24 -14.65
N ASN A 603 -16.52 -11.17 -13.53
CA ASN A 603 -15.93 -10.84 -12.23
C ASN A 603 -14.99 -11.96 -11.75
N SER A 604 -13.95 -11.60 -10.97
CA SER A 604 -13.11 -12.57 -10.27
C SER A 604 -13.92 -13.37 -9.26
N LEU A 605 -13.37 -14.49 -8.77
CA LEU A 605 -14.05 -15.30 -7.76
C LEU A 605 -14.25 -14.50 -6.47
N HIS A 606 -13.28 -13.68 -6.08
CA HIS A 606 -13.41 -12.81 -4.91
C HIS A 606 -14.51 -11.75 -5.08
N ALA A 607 -14.55 -11.06 -6.22
CA ALA A 607 -15.61 -10.09 -6.53
C ALA A 607 -16.99 -10.76 -6.58
N SER A 608 -17.07 -11.95 -7.16
CA SER A 608 -18.31 -12.76 -7.23
C SER A 608 -18.79 -13.20 -5.85
N PHE A 609 -17.86 -13.64 -5.00
CA PHE A 609 -18.14 -13.97 -3.60
C PHE A 609 -18.66 -12.76 -2.84
N ASN A 610 -18.00 -11.60 -2.97
CA ASN A 610 -18.41 -10.37 -2.30
C ASN A 610 -19.78 -9.88 -2.78
N ALA A 611 -20.10 -10.01 -4.07
CA ALA A 611 -21.43 -9.70 -4.59
C ALA A 611 -22.52 -10.55 -3.93
N ALA A 612 -22.28 -11.88 -3.81
CA ALA A 612 -23.18 -12.78 -3.11
C ALA A 612 -23.28 -12.45 -1.61
N ARG A 613 -22.14 -12.28 -0.92
CA ARG A 613 -22.08 -11.92 0.50
C ARG A 613 -22.82 -10.62 0.79
N ASN A 614 -22.67 -9.61 -0.06
CA ASN A 614 -23.36 -8.33 0.08
C ASN A 614 -24.88 -8.46 -0.08
N PHE A 615 -25.34 -9.29 -1.02
CA PHE A 615 -26.77 -9.61 -1.14
C PHE A 615 -27.30 -10.25 0.15
N PHE A 616 -26.64 -11.28 0.67
CA PHE A 616 -27.08 -11.97 1.90
C PHE A 616 -27.06 -11.03 3.12
N ARG A 617 -26.01 -10.22 3.27
CA ARG A 617 -25.89 -9.21 4.33
C ARG A 617 -26.99 -8.15 4.24
N GLY A 618 -27.29 -7.64 3.04
CA GLY A 618 -28.27 -6.57 2.84
C GLY A 618 -29.72 -7.04 2.89
N PHE A 619 -30.00 -8.20 2.30
CA PHE A 619 -31.35 -8.74 2.19
C PHE A 619 -31.82 -9.39 3.49
N LEU A 620 -30.99 -10.25 4.12
CA LEU A 620 -31.43 -11.06 5.25
C LEU A 620 -31.39 -10.34 6.61
N ARG A 621 -30.72 -9.19 6.72
CA ARG A 621 -30.68 -8.40 7.98
C ARG A 621 -32.06 -7.97 8.49
N TYR A 622 -33.07 -7.95 7.62
CA TYR A 622 -34.45 -7.59 7.95
C TYR A 622 -35.31 -8.79 8.32
N PHE A 623 -34.83 -10.02 8.12
CA PHE A 623 -35.60 -11.25 8.29
C PHE A 623 -35.03 -12.19 9.35
N LEU A 624 -33.73 -12.11 9.66
CA LEU A 624 -33.04 -13.02 10.58
C LEU A 624 -32.23 -12.24 11.63
N ILE A 625 -32.28 -12.69 12.89
CA ILE A 625 -31.47 -12.16 14.00
C ILE A 625 -29.97 -12.44 13.78
N SER A 626 -29.65 -13.58 13.17
CA SER A 626 -28.30 -13.93 12.69
C SER A 626 -28.40 -14.28 11.21
N PRO A 627 -28.08 -13.36 10.29
CA PRO A 627 -28.16 -13.64 8.86
C PRO A 627 -27.09 -14.66 8.44
N ILE A 628 -27.44 -15.47 7.43
CA ILE A 628 -26.52 -16.39 6.78
C ILE A 628 -25.29 -15.61 6.30
N GLN A 629 -24.10 -16.10 6.61
CA GLN A 629 -22.83 -15.48 6.22
C GLN A 629 -22.01 -16.43 5.35
N PRO A 630 -21.98 -16.20 4.03
CA PRO A 630 -21.05 -16.87 3.15
C PRO A 630 -19.60 -16.71 3.61
N GLN A 631 -18.79 -17.74 3.40
CA GLN A 631 -17.37 -17.79 3.76
C GLN A 631 -16.52 -18.21 2.56
N ILE A 632 -15.26 -17.81 2.54
CA ILE A 632 -14.26 -18.23 1.56
C ILE A 632 -12.96 -18.54 2.31
N ASP A 633 -12.30 -19.62 1.91
CA ASP A 633 -10.93 -19.99 2.29
C ASP A 633 -10.18 -20.15 0.97
N ASP A 634 -9.22 -19.26 0.67
CA ASP A 634 -8.44 -19.32 -0.57
C ASP A 634 -6.94 -19.49 -0.37
N ASN A 635 -6.51 -19.66 0.88
CA ASN A 635 -5.14 -20.01 1.25
C ASN A 635 -5.00 -21.48 1.74
N GLY A 636 -6.12 -22.18 1.90
CA GLY A 636 -6.17 -23.60 2.28
C GLY A 636 -5.98 -23.85 3.78
N ASP A 637 -6.02 -22.83 4.63
CA ASP A 637 -5.83 -22.94 6.08
C ASP A 637 -7.09 -23.41 6.83
N GLY A 638 -8.23 -23.46 6.14
CA GLY A 638 -9.51 -23.91 6.68
C GLY A 638 -10.29 -22.85 7.46
N LEU A 639 -9.82 -21.60 7.49
CA LEU A 639 -10.41 -20.48 8.19
C LEU A 639 -10.91 -19.44 7.18
N PHE A 640 -11.86 -18.61 7.61
CA PHE A 640 -12.27 -17.42 6.85
C PHE A 640 -11.85 -16.18 7.63
N THR A 641 -10.84 -15.50 7.12
CA THR A 641 -10.12 -14.39 7.76
C THR A 641 -9.94 -13.23 6.77
N THR A 642 -9.17 -12.21 7.18
CA THR A 642 -8.75 -11.12 6.29
C THR A 642 -7.57 -11.48 5.41
N ALA A 643 -6.92 -12.62 5.65
CA ALA A 643 -5.90 -13.16 4.76
C ALA A 643 -6.51 -13.77 3.49
N ASP A 644 -7.82 -14.02 3.50
CA ASP A 644 -8.53 -14.59 2.36
C ASP A 644 -8.95 -13.54 1.33
N GLY A 645 -8.90 -13.94 0.07
CA GLY A 645 -9.36 -13.18 -1.09
C GLY A 645 -8.28 -12.87 -2.10
N GLU A 646 -7.00 -13.02 -1.74
CA GLU A 646 -5.88 -12.73 -2.62
C GLU A 646 -5.84 -13.70 -3.81
N LEU A 647 -5.81 -15.02 -3.56
CA LEU A 647 -5.82 -16.02 -4.63
C LEU A 647 -7.12 -15.90 -5.44
N ALA A 648 -8.28 -15.81 -4.78
CA ALA A 648 -9.58 -15.71 -5.41
C ALA A 648 -9.76 -14.42 -6.24
N SER A 649 -9.00 -13.35 -5.98
CA SER A 649 -9.01 -12.13 -6.80
C SER A 649 -8.33 -12.33 -8.16
N SER A 650 -7.39 -13.26 -8.25
CA SER A 650 -6.67 -13.62 -9.47
C SER A 650 -7.35 -14.72 -10.30
N LEU A 651 -8.35 -15.40 -9.73
CA LEU A 651 -9.11 -16.48 -10.37
C LEU A 651 -10.45 -15.99 -10.90
N TYR A 652 -10.93 -16.59 -11.99
CA TYR A 652 -12.16 -16.22 -12.69
C TYR A 652 -12.96 -17.46 -13.08
N LEU A 653 -14.29 -17.34 -13.17
CA LEU A 653 -15.12 -18.34 -13.82
C LEU A 653 -14.68 -18.41 -15.30
N GLY A 654 -13.91 -19.45 -15.66
CA GLY A 654 -13.25 -19.55 -16.96
C GLY A 654 -12.01 -18.66 -17.12
N ARG A 655 -11.77 -18.19 -18.35
CA ARG A 655 -10.66 -17.29 -18.73
C ARG A 655 -11.03 -15.81 -18.52
N ARG A 656 -10.07 -14.88 -18.45
CA ARG A 656 -10.26 -13.42 -18.35
C ARG A 656 -10.67 -12.80 -19.69
N TYR A 657 -11.75 -13.28 -20.31
CA TYR A 657 -12.38 -12.54 -21.40
C TYR A 657 -13.44 -11.61 -20.82
N ALA A 658 -13.22 -10.31 -20.96
CA ALA A 658 -14.25 -9.29 -20.77
C ALA A 658 -15.25 -9.39 -21.92
N PHE A 659 -16.54 -9.49 -21.61
CA PHE A 659 -17.53 -9.00 -22.55
C PHE A 659 -17.40 -7.47 -22.54
N GLY A 660 -17.21 -6.85 -23.70
CA GLY A 660 -17.08 -5.40 -23.81
C GLY A 660 -18.30 -4.71 -23.21
N GLY A 661 -18.09 -4.14 -22.02
CA GLY A 661 -19.00 -3.28 -21.30
C GLY A 661 -18.16 -2.63 -20.20
N ASP A 662 -18.08 -1.30 -20.21
CA ASP A 662 -17.37 -0.53 -19.20
C ASP A 662 -17.72 -1.01 -17.79
N GLU A 663 -16.72 -1.06 -16.91
CA GLU A 663 -16.84 -1.41 -15.47
C GLU A 663 -17.93 -0.61 -14.73
N ALA A 664 -18.50 0.43 -15.35
CA ALA A 664 -19.52 1.30 -14.79
C ALA A 664 -20.98 0.96 -15.15
N ALA A 665 -21.29 0.04 -16.07
CA ALA A 665 -22.67 -0.17 -16.53
C ALA A 665 -23.11 -1.65 -16.44
N GLY A 666 -23.66 -2.03 -15.29
CA GLY A 666 -24.13 -3.40 -15.00
C GLY A 666 -25.36 -3.90 -15.78
N LEU A 667 -25.36 -3.82 -17.11
CA LEU A 667 -26.32 -4.53 -17.98
C LEU A 667 -25.66 -4.97 -19.30
N PRO A 668 -25.63 -6.28 -19.63
CA PRO A 668 -25.12 -6.73 -20.92
C PRO A 668 -26.18 -6.55 -22.02
N PHE A 669 -25.76 -6.02 -23.18
CA PHE A 669 -26.49 -6.18 -24.44
C PHE A 669 -25.66 -7.01 -25.42
N ILE A 670 -26.36 -7.82 -26.23
CA ILE A 670 -25.78 -8.67 -27.28
C ILE A 670 -25.44 -7.76 -28.46
N ILE A 671 -24.16 -7.65 -28.83
CA ILE A 671 -23.79 -7.16 -30.17
C ILE A 671 -23.66 -8.40 -31.06
N ASP A 672 -24.63 -8.58 -31.95
CA ASP A 672 -24.55 -9.52 -33.07
C ASP A 672 -23.66 -8.89 -34.15
N ALA A 673 -22.50 -9.48 -34.40
CA ALA A 673 -21.54 -9.02 -35.40
C ALA A 673 -21.93 -9.46 -36.83
N SER A 674 -23.19 -9.27 -37.23
CA SER A 674 -23.68 -9.65 -38.55
C SER A 674 -24.45 -8.58 -39.33
N THR A 675 -24.25 -7.28 -39.04
CA THR A 675 -24.66 -6.21 -39.96
C THR A 675 -23.68 -5.05 -39.91
N THR A 676 -22.95 -4.91 -41.03
CA THR A 676 -22.14 -3.77 -41.55
C THR A 676 -21.93 -2.55 -40.67
#